data_AF-A0A9D3SCJ5-F1
#
_entry.id   AF-A0A9D3SCJ5-F1
#
_cell.length_a   1.000
_cell.length_b   1.000
_cell.length_c   1.000
_cell.angle_alpha   90.00
_cell.angle_beta   90.00
_cell.angle_gamma   90.00
#
_symmetry.space_group_name_H-M   'P 1'
#
loop_
_entity.id
_entity.type
_entity.pdbx_description
1 polymer ?
#
loop_
_entity_poly.entity_id
_entity_poly.type
_entity_poly.pdbx_seq_one_letter_code
_entity_poly.pdbx_strand_id
1 'polypeptide(L)'
;MADLLGSILSSMEKPPTVGDQESRRKAREQAARMKKIQEDEKRKKAEFRKKMEKDVSDFIQDSSLQKKKYESMGKIERSILHDVAEVAGLTSFSFGEDEESRYVMLFKKEFAPSDEELEAYRKGEEWDHAKAEERRKLKEQAALEEEAASQCQRRPASPSSNYRDKYSHLIGTSAAKDAAHTLEANRAYGCVPVANKRDTRSIEEAMNDIRAKKRCFEACGCVIRRHLGFVLFFGGEKELFRKIAEHPVVFQDGHAYIYIHLNNMSSLLLEDWPALFGSPLPPDGLMGVLVESRPLNACTPIEPPPVLPTSSDPNSTVGFIVLIRRYDCNFDIKVLHAQQAGYSAAIVHNVYSDTLLSMNYSNETIADEIEIPSVFTSYYASKILRSSISPDQRVYVFLKPDFSFPITFYLIPFTGIVGLIIIIMVVILVVRCVQYRKRLRKNRLTKEQLKKIPIHKFTKGDAYDVCAICLDEYEEGDKLRVLPCSHAYHSKCVDPWLTQTKKTCPVCKQRVTRTNPEYSDSSDSEEEAGPRTGDDGEGGASVEEQSERTPLLHPSPPSSGTYEATVATVTTSAQCLPQRDSPLLGYDGYYSPIEGSEEDTEDTEDDDEDDDTAQLIGRGATHTHTHSALSAARMSIVKIHAREILDSRGNPTVEVDLYTDKGRFRAAVPSGASTGVHEALELRDGDKTRYLGKGVTKAVDHVNKDIAPKLLEKKLSVVDQEKIDQLMLELDGTENKSKFGANAILGVSLAVCKAGAAEKGVPLYRHIADLAGHADVILPVPAFNVINGGSHAGNKLAMQEFMILPVGAANFHEAMRIGAEVYHNLKSVIKGKYGKDATNVGDEGGFAPNILENNEALELLKSAIEKAGYSDKIIIGMDVAASEFFRNGKYDLDFKSPDDPKRHITGDQLGDLYKSFIKNYPVQSIEDPFDQDDWENWTKFTSSVDIQIVGDDLTVTNPKRIQQAVEKKACNCLLLKVNQIGSVTESIQACKLAQKNGWGVMVSHRSGETEDTFIADLVVGLCTGQIKTGAPCRSERLAKYNQLMRIEEQLGDKAKFAGKDFRHPKVN
;
A
#
# COMPACT_ATOMS: atom_id res chain seq x y z
N MET A 1 1.35 -49.95 -9.80
CA MET A 1 2.27 -48.89 -10.32
C MET A 1 2.27 -48.94 -11.84
N ALA A 2 2.46 -50.13 -12.42
CA ALA A 2 2.06 -50.40 -13.80
C ALA A 2 0.64 -49.89 -14.13
N ASP A 3 -0.34 -50.12 -13.26
CA ASP A 3 -1.74 -49.68 -13.43
C ASP A 3 -1.92 -48.15 -13.39
N LEU A 4 -1.05 -47.45 -12.65
CA LEU A 4 -1.07 -45.99 -12.58
C LEU A 4 -0.47 -45.38 -13.85
N LEU A 5 0.61 -45.99 -14.37
CA LEU A 5 1.14 -45.67 -15.69
C LEU A 5 0.13 -46.02 -16.79
N GLY A 6 -0.55 -47.16 -16.71
CA GLY A 6 -1.60 -47.59 -17.65
C GLY A 6 -2.80 -46.65 -17.66
N SER A 7 -3.27 -46.18 -16.49
CA SER A 7 -4.35 -45.18 -16.42
C SER A 7 -3.93 -43.81 -16.95
N ILE A 8 -2.66 -43.42 -16.80
CA ILE A 8 -2.12 -42.18 -17.37
C ILE A 8 -2.02 -42.31 -18.90
N LEU A 9 -1.45 -43.41 -19.41
CA LEU A 9 -1.35 -43.69 -20.85
C LEU A 9 -2.74 -43.79 -21.52
N SER A 10 -3.69 -44.49 -20.89
CA SER A 10 -5.08 -44.57 -21.37
C SER A 10 -5.77 -43.20 -21.45
N SER A 11 -5.41 -42.25 -20.58
CA SER A 11 -5.92 -40.87 -20.66
C SER A 11 -5.36 -40.06 -21.84
N MET A 12 -4.28 -40.52 -22.46
CA MET A 12 -3.63 -39.89 -23.63
C MET A 12 -4.11 -40.47 -24.97
N GLU A 13 -4.90 -41.54 -24.98
CA GLU A 13 -5.32 -42.29 -26.19
C GLU A 13 -6.82 -42.18 -26.53
N LYS A 14 -7.52 -41.15 -26.05
CA LYS A 14 -8.82 -40.78 -26.67
C LYS A 14 -8.55 -39.97 -27.95
N PRO A 15 -8.95 -40.44 -29.15
CA PRO A 15 -8.92 -39.59 -30.34
C PRO A 15 -9.79 -38.36 -30.10
N PRO A 16 -9.36 -37.13 -30.43
CA PRO A 16 -10.21 -35.96 -30.27
C PRO A 16 -11.45 -36.11 -31.16
N THR A 17 -12.60 -35.65 -30.69
CA THR A 17 -13.82 -35.66 -31.52
C THR A 17 -13.64 -34.76 -32.74
N VAL A 18 -14.41 -34.99 -33.80
CA VAL A 18 -14.19 -34.33 -35.11
C VAL A 18 -14.12 -32.80 -35.00
N GLY A 19 -15.00 -32.19 -34.18
CA GLY A 19 -14.97 -30.75 -33.90
C GLY A 19 -13.75 -30.26 -33.11
N ASP A 20 -13.20 -31.06 -32.20
CA ASP A 20 -11.98 -30.74 -31.45
C ASP A 20 -10.73 -30.91 -32.34
N GLN A 21 -10.71 -31.90 -33.25
CA GLN A 21 -9.66 -32.00 -34.27
C GLN A 21 -9.63 -30.77 -35.19
N GLU A 22 -10.77 -30.34 -35.72
CA GLU A 22 -10.82 -29.18 -36.62
C GLU A 22 -10.50 -27.87 -35.89
N SER A 23 -10.95 -27.71 -34.64
CA SER A 23 -10.59 -26.58 -33.78
C SER A 23 -9.08 -26.51 -33.54
N ARG A 24 -8.44 -27.63 -33.21
CA ARG A 24 -6.97 -27.73 -33.06
C ARG A 24 -6.23 -27.53 -34.38
N ARG A 25 -6.81 -27.92 -35.52
CA ARG A 25 -6.23 -27.69 -36.86
C ARG A 25 -6.21 -26.20 -37.19
N LYS A 26 -7.36 -25.52 -37.04
CA LYS A 26 -7.50 -24.06 -37.24
C LYS A 26 -6.59 -23.27 -36.31
N ALA A 27 -6.49 -23.64 -35.03
CA ALA A 27 -5.57 -23.01 -34.08
C ALA A 27 -4.09 -23.17 -34.50
N ARG A 28 -3.68 -24.35 -35.00
CA ARG A 28 -2.32 -24.58 -35.53
C ARG A 28 -2.04 -23.82 -36.82
N GLU A 29 -3.00 -23.79 -37.75
CA GLU A 29 -2.91 -23.01 -39.00
C GLU A 29 -2.79 -21.50 -38.70
N GLN A 30 -3.58 -20.99 -37.75
CA GLN A 30 -3.53 -19.60 -37.31
C GLN A 30 -2.19 -19.26 -36.61
N ALA A 31 -1.70 -20.13 -35.72
CA ALA A 31 -0.40 -19.96 -35.07
C ALA A 31 0.77 -19.98 -36.07
N ALA A 32 0.73 -20.89 -37.06
CA ALA A 32 1.72 -20.94 -38.14
C ALA A 32 1.68 -19.68 -39.02
N ARG A 33 0.47 -19.19 -39.36
CA ARG A 33 0.27 -17.94 -40.11
C ARG A 33 0.83 -16.73 -39.35
N MET A 34 0.55 -16.63 -38.04
CA MET A 34 1.10 -15.57 -37.18
C MET A 34 2.63 -15.62 -37.09
N LYS A 35 3.22 -16.82 -36.92
CA LYS A 35 4.68 -16.99 -36.88
C LYS A 35 5.34 -16.57 -38.20
N LYS A 36 4.74 -16.92 -39.35
CA LYS A 36 5.23 -16.48 -40.67
C LYS A 36 5.15 -14.96 -40.84
N ILE A 37 4.04 -14.33 -40.42
CA ILE A 37 3.90 -12.86 -40.44
C ILE A 37 4.99 -12.19 -39.60
N GLN A 38 5.28 -12.70 -38.39
CA GLN A 38 6.36 -12.18 -37.54
C GLN A 38 7.76 -12.36 -38.15
N GLU A 39 8.00 -13.46 -38.86
CA GLU A 39 9.27 -13.71 -39.57
C GLU A 39 9.43 -12.83 -40.81
N ASP A 40 8.37 -12.63 -41.61
CA ASP A 40 8.36 -11.69 -42.75
C ASP A 40 8.49 -10.23 -42.28
N GLU A 41 7.84 -9.82 -41.18
CA GLU A 41 8.05 -8.50 -40.55
C GLU A 41 9.50 -8.30 -40.09
N LYS A 42 10.08 -9.30 -39.42
CA LYS A 42 11.46 -9.23 -38.92
C LYS A 42 12.45 -9.10 -40.08
N ARG A 43 12.19 -9.78 -41.21
CA ARG A 43 13.00 -9.62 -42.43
C ARG A 43 12.87 -8.21 -43.01
N LYS A 44 11.65 -7.69 -43.19
CA LYS A 44 11.41 -6.32 -43.69
C LYS A 44 12.11 -5.24 -42.86
N LYS A 45 12.07 -5.34 -41.52
CA LYS A 45 12.74 -4.38 -40.62
C LYS A 45 14.26 -4.41 -40.77
N ALA A 46 14.85 -5.60 -40.98
CA ALA A 46 16.29 -5.74 -41.25
C ALA A 46 16.71 -5.25 -42.65
N GLU A 47 15.87 -5.48 -43.67
CA GLU A 47 16.06 -4.94 -45.03
C GLU A 47 15.99 -3.40 -45.02
N PHE A 48 15.01 -2.81 -44.31
CA PHE A 48 14.89 -1.36 -44.16
C PHE A 48 16.07 -0.75 -43.40
N ARG A 49 16.51 -1.36 -42.28
CA ARG A 49 17.67 -0.87 -41.52
C ARG A 49 18.92 -0.78 -42.38
N LYS A 50 19.22 -1.82 -43.17
CA LYS A 50 20.35 -1.80 -44.13
C LYS A 50 20.24 -0.72 -45.20
N LYS A 51 19.02 -0.41 -45.66
CA LYS A 51 18.77 0.70 -46.59
C LYS A 51 19.13 2.04 -45.95
N MET A 52 18.72 2.27 -44.70
CA MET A 52 19.02 3.50 -43.96
C MET A 52 20.50 3.59 -43.56
N GLU A 53 21.12 2.51 -43.11
CA GLU A 53 22.57 2.46 -42.81
C GLU A 53 23.41 2.89 -44.01
N LYS A 54 23.03 2.46 -45.23
CA LYS A 54 23.67 2.95 -46.46
C LYS A 54 23.33 4.43 -46.73
N ASP A 55 22.05 4.79 -46.78
CA ASP A 55 21.62 6.13 -47.22
C ASP A 55 22.01 7.27 -46.25
N VAL A 56 22.30 6.93 -44.99
CA VAL A 56 22.94 7.80 -44.00
C VAL A 56 24.45 7.90 -44.21
N SER A 57 25.15 6.79 -44.52
CA SER A 57 26.56 6.81 -44.92
C SER A 57 26.78 7.66 -46.19
N ASP A 58 25.90 7.50 -47.19
CA ASP A 58 25.94 8.27 -48.44
C ASP A 58 25.74 9.79 -48.16
N PHE A 59 24.86 10.16 -47.21
CA PHE A 59 24.67 11.56 -46.76
C PHE A 59 25.88 12.13 -45.99
N ILE A 60 26.55 11.32 -45.17
CA ILE A 60 27.76 11.75 -44.45
C ILE A 60 28.88 12.09 -45.44
N GLN A 61 29.06 11.27 -46.48
CA GLN A 61 30.09 11.45 -47.50
C GLN A 61 29.80 12.63 -48.45
N ASP A 62 28.53 12.98 -48.69
CA ASP A 62 28.18 14.16 -49.49
C ASP A 62 28.42 15.47 -48.72
N SER A 63 29.60 16.04 -48.90
CA SER A 63 30.00 17.32 -48.28
C SER A 63 29.16 18.53 -48.70
N SER A 64 28.32 18.43 -49.74
CA SER A 64 27.45 19.54 -50.16
C SER A 64 26.17 19.65 -49.31
N LEU A 65 25.79 18.57 -48.62
CA LEU A 65 24.57 18.52 -47.82
C LEU A 65 24.87 18.69 -46.32
N GLN A 66 24.28 19.72 -45.71
CA GLN A 66 24.33 19.98 -44.26
C GLN A 66 23.20 19.25 -43.50
N LYS A 67 22.03 19.13 -44.13
CA LYS A 67 20.79 18.53 -43.60
C LYS A 67 20.07 17.69 -44.66
N LYS A 68 19.33 16.67 -44.23
CA LYS A 68 18.56 15.75 -45.12
C LYS A 68 17.19 15.42 -44.51
N LYS A 69 16.12 15.59 -45.30
CA LYS A 69 14.72 15.37 -44.89
C LYS A 69 14.21 14.02 -45.42
N TYR A 70 13.45 13.31 -44.60
CA TYR A 70 12.80 12.04 -44.90
C TYR A 70 11.31 12.15 -44.62
N GLU A 71 10.49 12.19 -45.67
CA GLU A 71 9.04 12.43 -45.58
C GLU A 71 8.25 11.12 -45.40
N SER A 72 7.09 11.21 -44.74
CA SER A 72 6.09 10.15 -44.51
C SER A 72 6.66 8.74 -44.22
N MET A 73 7.24 8.58 -43.03
CA MET A 73 7.72 7.28 -42.51
C MET A 73 6.91 6.84 -41.28
N GLY A 74 6.61 5.54 -41.14
CA GLY A 74 5.84 5.01 -40.00
C GLY A 74 6.62 4.96 -38.67
N LYS A 75 5.94 4.80 -37.52
CA LYS A 75 6.56 4.79 -36.16
C LYS A 75 7.82 3.91 -36.06
N ILE A 76 7.81 2.74 -36.69
CA ILE A 76 8.93 1.78 -36.67
C ILE A 76 10.10 2.24 -37.55
N GLU A 77 9.82 2.81 -38.72
CA GLU A 77 10.83 3.28 -39.68
C GLU A 77 11.56 4.52 -39.16
N ARG A 78 10.80 5.46 -38.57
CA ARG A 78 11.36 6.63 -37.86
C ARG A 78 12.32 6.21 -36.75
N SER A 79 11.93 5.24 -35.92
CA SER A 79 12.79 4.68 -34.86
C SER A 79 14.09 4.11 -35.44
N ILE A 80 14.00 3.29 -36.50
CA ILE A 80 15.17 2.70 -37.14
C ILE A 80 16.11 3.77 -37.73
N LEU A 81 15.58 4.85 -38.29
CA LEU A 81 16.41 5.94 -38.80
C LEU A 81 17.09 6.73 -37.67
N HIS A 82 16.40 6.98 -36.55
CA HIS A 82 16.99 7.63 -35.37
C HIS A 82 18.15 6.79 -34.80
N ASP A 83 17.99 5.48 -34.60
CA ASP A 83 19.08 4.58 -34.17
C ASP A 83 20.31 4.72 -35.08
N VAL A 84 20.09 4.72 -36.40
CA VAL A 84 21.15 4.71 -37.41
C VAL A 84 21.85 6.06 -37.48
N ALA A 85 21.10 7.16 -37.37
CA ALA A 85 21.65 8.51 -37.32
C ALA A 85 22.51 8.74 -36.08
N GLU A 86 22.07 8.28 -34.91
CA GLU A 86 22.81 8.39 -33.65
C GLU A 86 24.13 7.61 -33.70
N VAL A 87 24.09 6.35 -34.15
CA VAL A 87 25.29 5.51 -34.34
C VAL A 87 26.26 6.12 -35.37
N ALA A 88 25.74 6.84 -36.36
CA ALA A 88 26.53 7.55 -37.37
C ALA A 88 26.95 8.98 -36.94
N GLY A 89 26.70 9.38 -35.69
CA GLY A 89 27.16 10.66 -35.13
C GLY A 89 26.36 11.90 -35.55
N LEU A 90 25.17 11.71 -36.14
CA LEU A 90 24.28 12.78 -36.61
C LEU A 90 23.22 13.16 -35.58
N THR A 91 22.89 14.44 -35.53
CA THR A 91 21.70 14.94 -34.80
C THR A 91 20.44 14.72 -35.63
N SER A 92 19.37 14.19 -35.03
CA SER A 92 18.15 13.80 -35.74
C SER A 92 16.88 14.21 -35.00
N PHE A 93 15.88 14.74 -35.72
CA PHE A 93 14.66 15.29 -35.15
C PHE A 93 13.41 14.85 -35.96
N SER A 94 12.35 14.45 -35.26
CA SER A 94 11.03 14.14 -35.84
C SER A 94 10.10 15.37 -35.74
N PHE A 95 9.33 15.65 -36.79
CA PHE A 95 8.38 16.76 -36.87
C PHE A 95 7.05 16.34 -37.52
N GLY A 96 5.96 17.06 -37.22
CA GLY A 96 4.59 16.77 -37.69
C GLY A 96 3.69 16.21 -36.59
N GLU A 97 2.39 16.54 -36.65
CA GLU A 97 1.42 16.22 -35.60
C GLU A 97 0.85 14.79 -35.74
N ASP A 98 0.44 14.39 -36.94
CA ASP A 98 -0.18 13.08 -37.24
C ASP A 98 0.82 12.07 -37.84
N GLU A 99 0.43 10.81 -38.01
CA GLU A 99 1.32 9.76 -38.52
C GLU A 99 1.64 9.91 -40.02
N GLU A 100 0.72 10.43 -40.83
CA GLU A 100 0.89 10.57 -42.29
C GLU A 100 1.76 11.78 -42.66
N SER A 101 1.65 12.87 -41.90
CA SER A 101 2.43 14.11 -42.08
C SER A 101 3.78 14.10 -41.36
N ARG A 102 4.11 13.04 -40.61
CA ARG A 102 5.34 12.96 -39.82
C ARG A 102 6.58 12.67 -40.66
N TYR A 103 7.55 13.57 -40.58
CA TYR A 103 8.84 13.51 -41.27
C TYR A 103 10.01 13.58 -40.27
N VAL A 104 11.20 13.15 -40.71
CA VAL A 104 12.44 13.22 -39.92
C VAL A 104 13.47 14.06 -40.66
N MET A 105 14.21 14.90 -39.95
CA MET A 105 15.39 15.59 -40.48
C MET A 105 16.66 15.13 -39.76
N LEU A 106 17.69 14.85 -40.54
CA LEU A 106 19.05 14.63 -40.08
C LEU A 106 19.89 15.87 -40.35
N PHE A 107 20.77 16.21 -39.40
CA PHE A 107 21.71 17.31 -39.49
C PHE A 107 23.10 16.79 -39.13
N LYS A 108 24.13 17.23 -39.87
CA LYS A 108 25.52 16.99 -39.50
C LYS A 108 25.85 17.76 -38.22
N LYS A 109 26.71 17.18 -37.38
CA LYS A 109 26.92 17.62 -35.99
C LYS A 109 27.44 19.06 -35.86
N GLU A 110 28.18 19.55 -36.85
CA GLU A 110 28.64 20.95 -36.93
C GLU A 110 27.57 21.94 -37.45
N PHE A 111 26.45 21.44 -37.99
CA PHE A 111 25.30 22.20 -38.50
C PHE A 111 24.02 21.85 -37.74
N ALA A 112 24.13 21.58 -36.43
CA ALA A 112 22.97 21.35 -35.57
C ALA A 112 22.11 22.65 -35.47
N PRO A 113 20.79 22.57 -35.69
CA PRO A 113 19.92 23.73 -35.76
C PRO A 113 19.73 24.40 -34.39
N SER A 114 19.48 25.71 -34.40
CA SER A 114 19.15 26.47 -33.19
C SER A 114 17.74 26.18 -32.67
N ASP A 115 17.43 26.53 -31.41
CA ASP A 115 16.08 26.36 -30.86
C ASP A 115 15.00 27.16 -31.61
N GLU A 116 15.34 28.35 -32.14
CA GLU A 116 14.43 29.15 -32.97
C GLU A 116 14.19 28.49 -34.34
N GLU A 117 15.22 27.89 -34.93
CA GLU A 117 15.14 27.14 -36.19
C GLU A 117 14.36 25.81 -36.02
N LEU A 118 14.58 25.07 -34.94
CA LEU A 118 13.80 23.89 -34.57
C LEU A 118 12.32 24.20 -34.39
N GLU A 119 12.00 25.37 -33.83
CA GLU A 119 10.62 25.82 -33.62
C GLU A 119 9.93 26.27 -34.93
N ALA A 120 10.68 26.71 -35.94
CA ALA A 120 10.17 26.92 -37.31
C ALA A 120 9.85 25.57 -37.99
N TYR A 121 10.75 24.59 -37.94
CA TYR A 121 10.50 23.26 -38.51
C TYR A 121 9.32 22.53 -37.85
N ARG A 122 9.10 22.71 -36.53
CA ARG A 122 7.89 22.21 -35.85
C ARG A 122 6.59 22.75 -36.44
N LYS A 123 6.60 23.97 -36.98
CA LYS A 123 5.43 24.62 -37.62
C LYS A 123 5.33 24.35 -39.13
N GLY A 124 6.33 23.68 -39.70
CA GLY A 124 6.45 23.48 -41.15
C GLY A 124 6.95 24.73 -41.90
N GLU A 125 7.50 25.72 -41.19
CA GLU A 125 8.06 26.94 -41.77
C GLU A 125 9.52 26.72 -42.20
N GLU A 126 9.94 27.28 -43.34
CA GLU A 126 11.36 27.35 -43.69
C GLU A 126 12.08 28.47 -42.92
N TRP A 127 13.29 28.19 -42.46
CA TRP A 127 14.07 29.11 -41.63
C TRP A 127 14.85 30.14 -42.47
N ASP A 128 14.47 31.41 -42.32
CA ASP A 128 15.11 32.56 -42.97
C ASP A 128 16.19 33.17 -42.07
N HIS A 129 17.45 32.84 -42.34
CA HIS A 129 18.61 33.33 -41.61
C HIS A 129 18.77 34.87 -41.65
N ALA A 130 18.44 35.53 -42.77
CA ALA A 130 18.62 36.98 -42.91
C ALA A 130 17.66 37.73 -41.98
N LYS A 131 16.41 37.25 -41.92
CA LYS A 131 15.33 37.79 -41.08
C LYS A 131 15.48 37.45 -39.60
N ALA A 132 16.41 36.56 -39.24
CA ALA A 132 16.86 36.38 -37.85
C ALA A 132 17.94 37.41 -37.48
N GLU A 133 18.92 37.63 -38.36
CA GLU A 133 20.03 38.57 -38.10
C GLU A 133 19.57 40.03 -38.02
N GLU A 134 18.59 40.45 -38.83
CA GLU A 134 17.96 41.77 -38.74
C GLU A 134 17.31 42.03 -37.38
N ARG A 135 16.55 41.04 -36.86
CA ARG A 135 15.90 41.13 -35.54
C ARG A 135 16.89 41.12 -34.38
N ARG A 136 18.08 40.53 -34.55
CA ARG A 136 19.17 40.60 -33.58
C ARG A 136 19.75 42.02 -33.49
N LYS A 137 20.04 42.65 -34.63
CA LYS A 137 20.55 44.04 -34.70
C LYS A 137 19.56 45.06 -34.09
N LEU A 138 18.26 44.88 -34.32
CA LEU A 138 17.21 45.70 -33.70
C LEU A 138 17.18 45.62 -32.15
N LYS A 139 17.38 44.42 -31.57
CA LYS A 139 17.50 44.28 -30.10
C LYS A 139 18.77 44.95 -29.56
N GLU A 140 19.88 44.82 -30.28
CA GLU A 140 21.18 45.37 -29.92
C GLU A 140 21.17 46.91 -29.93
N GLN A 141 20.47 47.51 -30.90
CA GLN A 141 20.25 48.96 -30.96
C GLN A 141 19.37 49.49 -29.82
N ALA A 142 18.28 48.79 -29.47
CA ALA A 142 17.38 49.21 -28.40
C ALA A 142 18.05 49.26 -27.01
N ALA A 143 18.98 48.34 -26.72
CA ALA A 143 19.73 48.32 -25.47
C ALA A 143 20.65 49.55 -25.29
N LEU A 144 21.23 50.06 -26.38
CA LEU A 144 22.12 51.22 -26.37
C LEU A 144 21.36 52.53 -26.09
N GLU A 145 20.10 52.63 -26.51
CA GLU A 145 19.24 53.79 -26.22
C GLU A 145 18.81 53.83 -24.74
N GLU A 146 18.58 52.67 -24.12
CA GLU A 146 18.25 52.56 -22.69
C GLU A 146 19.44 52.94 -21.78
N GLU A 147 20.67 52.53 -22.14
CA GLU A 147 21.87 52.89 -21.37
C GLU A 147 22.16 54.40 -21.40
N ALA A 148 21.98 55.05 -22.56
CA ALA A 148 22.21 56.48 -22.75
C ALA A 148 21.31 57.37 -21.87
N ALA A 149 20.08 56.94 -21.59
CA ALA A 149 19.14 57.68 -20.74
C ALA A 149 19.59 57.77 -19.26
N SER A 150 20.47 56.87 -18.81
CA SER A 150 20.81 56.70 -17.38
C SER A 150 21.79 57.73 -16.82
N GLN A 151 22.61 58.39 -17.65
CA GLN A 151 23.79 59.12 -17.17
C GLN A 151 23.54 60.58 -16.75
N CYS A 152 22.35 61.14 -17.00
CA CYS A 152 22.13 62.60 -17.00
C CYS A 152 21.32 63.15 -15.79
N GLN A 153 21.76 62.90 -14.53
CA GLN A 153 21.44 63.72 -13.34
C GLN A 153 22.10 63.24 -12.02
N ARG A 154 22.97 64.05 -11.38
CA ARG A 154 23.34 63.96 -9.94
C ARG A 154 23.88 65.28 -9.36
N ARG A 155 23.59 65.53 -8.06
CA ARG A 155 24.15 66.52 -7.07
C ARG A 155 23.16 67.62 -6.61
N PRO A 156 23.30 68.19 -5.39
CA PRO A 156 23.54 67.48 -4.11
C PRO A 156 22.77 68.08 -2.90
N ALA A 157 22.28 67.25 -1.97
CA ALA A 157 21.87 67.68 -0.62
C ALA A 157 21.97 66.51 0.38
N SER A 158 22.09 66.81 1.68
CA SER A 158 22.29 65.82 2.76
C SER A 158 22.00 66.41 4.14
N PRO A 159 21.72 65.62 5.20
CA PRO A 159 21.26 64.22 5.23
C PRO A 159 19.98 64.02 6.07
N SER A 160 19.09 63.09 5.69
CA SER A 160 17.90 62.74 6.51
C SER A 160 17.62 61.23 6.54
N SER A 161 18.02 60.60 7.65
CA SER A 161 17.53 59.34 8.24
C SER A 161 16.70 58.36 7.37
N ASN A 162 17.39 57.32 6.91
CA ASN A 162 17.05 55.92 7.15
C ASN A 162 15.58 55.43 6.98
N TYR A 163 15.36 54.63 5.93
CA TYR A 163 14.30 53.62 5.89
C TYR A 163 14.48 52.50 6.94
N ARG A 164 15.65 52.46 7.60
CA ARG A 164 16.04 51.49 8.65
C ARG A 164 15.21 51.62 9.92
N ASP A 165 14.66 52.80 10.21
CA ASP A 165 14.09 53.08 11.54
C ASP A 165 12.61 52.67 11.69
N LYS A 166 11.95 52.22 10.62
CA LYS A 166 10.52 51.84 10.67
C LYS A 166 10.25 50.35 10.95
N TYR A 167 11.24 49.48 10.80
CA TYR A 167 11.11 48.02 11.03
C TYR A 167 12.28 47.38 11.82
N SER A 168 13.17 48.21 12.38
CA SER A 168 14.37 47.80 13.15
C SER A 168 14.10 46.97 14.42
N HIS A 169 12.82 46.86 14.84
CA HIS A 169 12.38 46.19 16.06
C HIS A 169 11.71 44.82 15.81
N LEU A 170 11.59 44.36 14.55
CA LEU A 170 10.83 43.14 14.20
C LEU A 170 11.67 41.98 13.64
N ILE A 171 12.88 42.21 13.11
CA ILE A 171 13.77 41.14 12.63
C ILE A 171 15.23 41.48 13.02
N GLY A 172 15.96 40.48 13.56
CA GLY A 172 17.33 40.62 14.01
C GLY A 172 18.33 41.01 12.91
N THR A 173 19.41 41.68 13.31
CA THR A 173 20.31 42.43 12.41
C THR A 173 21.26 41.60 11.52
N SER A 174 21.21 40.27 11.57
CA SER A 174 21.96 39.39 10.65
C SER A 174 21.26 39.24 9.29
N ALA A 175 20.02 38.74 9.29
CA ALA A 175 19.28 38.32 8.09
C ALA A 175 19.09 39.43 7.03
N ALA A 176 19.07 40.70 7.44
CA ALA A 176 18.91 41.84 6.55
C ALA A 176 20.13 42.12 5.64
N LYS A 177 21.33 41.58 5.95
CA LYS A 177 22.51 41.72 5.08
C LYS A 177 22.50 40.72 3.93
N ASP A 178 22.18 39.47 4.21
CA ASP A 178 22.30 38.37 3.24
C ASP A 178 21.29 38.53 2.08
N ALA A 179 20.08 39.03 2.40
CA ALA A 179 19.06 39.37 1.41
C ALA A 179 19.52 40.47 0.44
N ALA A 180 20.25 41.49 0.91
CA ALA A 180 20.74 42.57 0.07
C ALA A 180 21.85 42.10 -0.87
N HIS A 181 22.82 41.35 -0.35
CA HIS A 181 23.95 40.84 -1.13
C HIS A 181 23.52 39.82 -2.21
N THR A 182 22.41 39.10 -1.96
CA THR A 182 21.78 38.18 -2.92
C THR A 182 21.03 38.91 -4.04
N LEU A 183 20.56 40.14 -3.80
CA LEU A 183 19.79 40.89 -4.80
C LEU A 183 20.67 41.53 -5.89
N GLU A 184 21.87 41.99 -5.54
CA GLU A 184 22.82 42.56 -6.52
C GLU A 184 23.43 41.47 -7.41
N ALA A 185 23.73 40.28 -6.86
CA ALA A 185 24.23 39.14 -7.64
C ALA A 185 23.28 38.71 -8.77
N ASN A 186 21.96 38.78 -8.54
CA ASN A 186 20.94 38.38 -9.51
C ASN A 186 20.68 39.41 -10.64
N ARG A 187 21.36 40.56 -10.65
CA ARG A 187 21.36 41.49 -11.80
C ARG A 187 22.48 41.22 -12.82
N ALA A 188 23.50 40.42 -12.49
CA ALA A 188 24.64 40.16 -13.36
C ALA A 188 24.37 39.09 -14.45
N TYR A 189 23.33 38.26 -14.30
CA TYR A 189 23.02 37.13 -15.18
C TYR A 189 21.52 37.12 -15.54
N GLY A 190 21.11 38.07 -16.38
CA GLY A 190 19.70 38.38 -16.65
C GLY A 190 18.87 37.18 -17.13
N CYS A 191 17.98 36.69 -16.25
CA CYS A 191 16.99 35.65 -16.57
C CYS A 191 15.60 36.07 -16.10
N VAL A 192 14.70 36.37 -17.06
CA VAL A 192 13.25 36.51 -16.81
C VAL A 192 12.60 35.14 -17.06
N PRO A 193 11.75 34.62 -16.16
CA PRO A 193 11.25 33.25 -16.26
C PRO A 193 10.19 33.09 -17.37
N VAL A 194 10.30 32.01 -18.15
CA VAL A 194 9.29 31.61 -19.15
C VAL A 194 8.70 30.25 -18.78
N ALA A 195 7.38 30.24 -18.64
CA ALA A 195 6.42 29.12 -18.57
C ALA A 195 6.97 27.68 -18.53
N ASN A 196 6.82 27.03 -17.37
CA ASN A 196 7.13 25.62 -17.17
C ASN A 196 6.12 24.70 -17.91
N LYS A 197 6.51 24.14 -19.07
CA LYS A 197 5.68 23.19 -19.85
C LYS A 197 5.95 21.74 -19.44
N ARG A 198 5.05 21.21 -18.61
CA ARG A 198 4.64 19.79 -18.45
C ARG A 198 5.71 18.72 -18.70
N ASP A 199 6.21 18.16 -17.61
CA ASP A 199 6.77 16.81 -17.60
C ASP A 199 5.67 15.79 -17.98
N THR A 200 5.89 15.01 -19.05
CA THR A 200 4.95 13.96 -19.51
C THR A 200 5.68 12.66 -19.82
N ARG A 201 6.12 11.95 -18.79
CA ARG A 201 6.49 10.53 -18.92
C ARG A 201 5.32 9.74 -19.46
N SER A 202 5.57 8.98 -20.53
CA SER A 202 4.59 8.14 -21.18
C SER A 202 4.40 6.81 -20.45
N ILE A 203 3.21 6.21 -20.61
CA ILE A 203 2.94 4.84 -20.15
C ILE A 203 3.86 3.84 -20.88
N GLU A 204 4.30 4.16 -22.10
CA GLU A 204 5.21 3.32 -22.90
C GLU A 204 6.60 3.20 -22.23
N GLU A 205 7.11 4.26 -21.58
CA GLU A 205 8.36 4.24 -20.80
C GLU A 205 8.26 3.41 -19.51
N ALA A 206 7.21 3.63 -18.71
CA ALA A 206 6.98 2.86 -17.49
C ALA A 206 6.81 1.35 -17.78
N MET A 207 6.11 1.00 -18.86
CA MET A 207 6.01 -0.39 -19.32
C MET A 207 7.33 -0.96 -19.85
N ASN A 208 8.21 -0.12 -20.41
CA ASN A 208 9.52 -0.56 -20.89
C ASN A 208 10.51 -0.85 -19.74
N ASP A 209 10.48 -0.09 -18.65
CA ASP A 209 11.26 -0.41 -17.44
C ASP A 209 10.81 -1.74 -16.80
N ILE A 210 9.50 -1.99 -16.71
CA ILE A 210 8.94 -3.28 -16.27
C ILE A 210 9.38 -4.42 -17.21
N ARG A 211 9.42 -4.19 -18.54
CA ARG A 211 9.93 -5.17 -19.52
C ARG A 211 11.44 -5.40 -19.40
N ALA A 212 12.23 -4.37 -19.08
CA ALA A 212 13.68 -4.49 -18.86
C ALA A 212 13.95 -5.36 -17.62
N LYS A 213 13.29 -5.07 -16.50
CA LYS A 213 13.38 -5.86 -15.26
C LYS A 213 12.93 -7.31 -15.46
N LYS A 214 11.90 -7.55 -16.28
CA LYS A 214 11.49 -8.91 -16.67
C LYS A 214 12.53 -9.64 -17.54
N ARG A 215 13.23 -8.96 -18.45
CA ARG A 215 14.32 -9.56 -19.25
C ARG A 215 15.50 -10.01 -18.40
N CYS A 216 15.86 -9.27 -17.35
CA CYS A 216 16.89 -9.73 -16.39
C CYS A 216 16.47 -11.05 -15.70
N PHE A 217 15.20 -11.19 -15.34
CA PHE A 217 14.68 -12.41 -14.73
C PHE A 217 14.65 -13.62 -15.69
N GLU A 218 14.34 -13.39 -16.97
CA GLU A 218 14.34 -14.44 -18.01
C GLU A 218 15.77 -14.83 -18.45
N ALA A 219 16.74 -13.93 -18.39
CA ALA A 219 18.15 -14.23 -18.68
C ALA A 219 18.76 -15.26 -17.70
N CYS A 220 18.50 -15.12 -16.40
CA CYS A 220 18.94 -16.07 -15.38
C CYS A 220 18.36 -17.50 -15.58
N GLY A 221 17.23 -17.63 -16.28
CA GLY A 221 16.60 -18.94 -16.55
C GLY A 221 17.39 -19.85 -17.50
N CYS A 222 18.35 -19.33 -18.27
CA CYS A 222 19.03 -20.12 -19.30
C CYS A 222 20.22 -20.95 -18.79
N VAL A 223 20.89 -20.52 -17.71
CA VAL A 223 22.11 -21.17 -17.20
C VAL A 223 21.81 -22.51 -16.52
N ILE A 224 20.72 -22.58 -15.74
CA ILE A 224 20.32 -23.77 -14.98
C ILE A 224 20.03 -24.98 -15.91
N ARG A 225 19.62 -24.73 -17.16
CA ARG A 225 19.32 -25.79 -18.13
C ARG A 225 20.55 -26.42 -18.80
N ARG A 226 21.77 -25.91 -18.55
CA ARG A 226 23.03 -26.43 -19.13
C ARG A 226 23.91 -27.19 -18.14
N HIS A 227 23.73 -27.01 -16.82
CA HIS A 227 24.56 -27.65 -15.79
C HIS A 227 24.00 -28.94 -15.17
N LEU A 228 22.72 -29.29 -15.36
CA LEU A 228 22.18 -30.58 -14.89
C LEU A 228 22.62 -31.82 -15.70
N GLY A 229 23.46 -31.63 -16.73
CA GLY A 229 23.91 -32.72 -17.62
C GLY A 229 25.26 -33.35 -17.27
N PHE A 230 25.96 -32.90 -16.22
CA PHE A 230 27.40 -33.17 -16.03
C PHE A 230 27.78 -33.65 -14.62
N VAL A 231 26.98 -34.53 -14.02
CA VAL A 231 27.25 -35.15 -12.69
C VAL A 231 27.42 -36.68 -12.82
N LEU A 232 28.13 -37.10 -13.87
CA LEU A 232 28.68 -38.45 -14.02
C LEU A 232 30.07 -38.35 -14.68
N PHE A 233 30.94 -39.30 -14.33
CA PHE A 233 32.36 -39.43 -14.67
C PHE A 233 33.36 -38.60 -13.84
N PHE A 234 34.52 -39.23 -13.67
CA PHE A 234 35.55 -38.96 -12.66
C PHE A 234 36.54 -37.88 -13.10
N GLY A 235 37.16 -37.22 -12.11
CA GLY A 235 38.55 -37.58 -11.83
C GLY A 235 39.63 -36.55 -12.10
N GLY A 236 39.98 -35.80 -11.05
CA GLY A 236 41.29 -35.17 -10.92
C GLY A 236 41.39 -33.73 -11.40
N GLU A 237 41.74 -32.82 -10.48
CA GLU A 237 42.81 -31.84 -10.65
C GLU A 237 43.03 -31.09 -9.32
N LYS A 238 44.17 -31.35 -8.64
CA LYS A 238 44.55 -30.58 -7.44
C LYS A 238 45.17 -29.21 -7.79
N GLU A 239 45.57 -29.02 -9.04
CA GLU A 239 46.31 -27.83 -9.48
C GLU A 239 45.40 -26.58 -9.62
N LEU A 240 44.12 -26.77 -9.99
CA LEU A 240 43.17 -25.67 -10.15
C LEU A 240 42.93 -24.93 -8.83
N PHE A 241 42.79 -25.66 -7.71
CA PHE A 241 42.63 -25.06 -6.38
C PHE A 241 43.87 -24.31 -5.90
N ARG A 242 45.07 -24.64 -6.38
CA ARG A 242 46.29 -23.92 -6.02
C ARG A 242 46.37 -22.56 -6.73
N LYS A 243 46.05 -22.50 -8.03
CA LYS A 243 46.04 -21.24 -8.79
C LYS A 243 44.97 -20.24 -8.31
N ILE A 244 43.83 -20.71 -7.80
CA ILE A 244 42.79 -19.85 -7.23
C ILE A 244 43.23 -19.24 -5.87
N ALA A 245 44.17 -19.87 -5.16
CA ALA A 245 44.68 -19.37 -3.88
C ALA A 245 45.79 -18.30 -4.03
N GLU A 246 46.43 -18.21 -5.20
CA GLU A 246 47.57 -17.31 -5.44
C GLU A 246 47.16 -15.94 -6.04
N HIS A 247 45.90 -15.79 -6.51
CA HIS A 247 45.32 -14.50 -6.93
C HIS A 247 43.87 -14.34 -6.43
N PRO A 248 43.62 -13.53 -5.37
CA PRO A 248 42.28 -13.19 -4.94
C PRO A 248 41.63 -12.20 -5.92
N VAL A 249 40.75 -12.69 -6.80
CA VAL A 249 39.90 -11.83 -7.64
C VAL A 249 38.87 -11.14 -6.73
N VAL A 250 39.19 -9.93 -6.28
CA VAL A 250 38.29 -9.07 -5.52
C VAL A 250 37.21 -8.54 -6.47
N PHE A 251 35.97 -8.98 -6.28
CA PHE A 251 34.81 -8.37 -6.93
C PHE A 251 34.61 -6.96 -6.38
N GLN A 252 34.94 -5.94 -7.17
CA GLN A 252 34.71 -4.53 -6.85
C GLN A 252 33.24 -4.10 -7.04
N ASP A 253 32.28 -4.94 -6.63
CA ASP A 253 30.86 -4.56 -6.49
C ASP A 253 30.63 -3.82 -5.14
N GLY A 254 31.54 -2.90 -4.81
CA GLY A 254 31.48 -2.08 -3.61
C GLY A 254 31.23 -0.62 -3.97
N HIS A 255 30.25 0.01 -3.31
CA HIS A 255 30.16 1.46 -3.35
C HIS A 255 31.39 2.08 -2.69
N ALA A 256 31.78 3.26 -3.16
CA ALA A 256 32.72 4.11 -2.46
C ALA A 256 31.94 5.31 -1.88
N TYR A 257 32.52 5.92 -0.85
CA TYR A 257 31.90 7.03 -0.14
C TYR A 257 32.88 8.18 0.07
N ILE A 258 32.58 9.31 -0.55
CA ILE A 258 33.16 10.62 -0.31
C ILE A 258 32.54 11.21 0.97
N TYR A 259 33.35 11.31 2.03
CA TYR A 259 33.05 12.12 3.21
C TYR A 259 33.79 13.46 3.15
N ILE A 260 33.07 14.57 3.27
CA ILE A 260 33.68 15.91 3.44
C ILE A 260 33.75 16.25 4.93
N HIS A 261 34.95 16.48 5.47
CA HIS A 261 35.15 16.97 6.83
C HIS A 261 35.34 18.48 6.86
N LEU A 262 34.38 19.19 7.46
CA LEU A 262 34.43 20.64 7.67
C LEU A 262 34.56 20.96 9.16
N ASN A 263 35.65 21.65 9.52
CA ASN A 263 35.92 22.26 10.84
C ASN A 263 35.45 21.42 12.05
N ASN A 264 35.82 20.13 12.03
CA ASN A 264 35.83 19.19 13.15
C ASN A 264 34.48 18.74 13.74
N MET A 265 33.31 19.05 13.15
CA MET A 265 32.01 18.61 13.69
C MET A 265 30.92 18.16 12.69
N SER A 266 31.13 18.26 11.38
CA SER A 266 30.17 17.74 10.40
C SER A 266 30.84 16.96 9.27
N SER A 267 30.25 15.80 8.94
CA SER A 267 30.63 14.92 7.83
C SER A 267 29.46 14.77 6.87
N LEU A 268 29.57 15.33 5.66
CA LEU A 268 28.58 15.10 4.60
C LEU A 268 28.98 13.88 3.77
N LEU A 269 28.03 12.96 3.57
CA LEU A 269 28.16 11.81 2.69
C LEU A 269 27.70 12.18 1.28
N LEU A 270 28.51 11.85 0.28
CA LEU A 270 28.17 11.97 -1.15
C LEU A 270 28.29 10.60 -1.83
N GLU A 271 27.48 10.36 -2.86
CA GLU A 271 27.50 9.10 -3.61
C GLU A 271 28.58 9.11 -4.70
N ASP A 272 29.32 8.00 -4.80
CA ASP A 272 30.30 7.76 -5.84
C ASP A 272 30.47 6.26 -6.18
N TRP A 273 31.14 6.00 -7.30
CA TRP A 273 31.46 4.67 -7.81
C TRP A 273 32.97 4.56 -8.08
N PRO A 274 33.67 3.50 -7.65
CA PRO A 274 35.08 3.30 -7.98
C PRO A 274 35.30 3.06 -9.48
N ALA A 275 36.51 3.37 -9.94
CA ALA A 275 36.96 3.01 -11.28
C ALA A 275 37.28 1.51 -11.41
N LEU A 276 37.15 0.98 -12.62
CA LEU A 276 37.51 -0.41 -12.97
C LEU A 276 39.02 -0.58 -13.25
N PHE A 277 39.83 0.38 -12.82
CA PHE A 277 41.27 0.46 -13.02
C PHE A 277 41.90 1.34 -11.92
N GLY A 278 43.21 1.23 -11.73
CA GLY A 278 43.90 1.83 -10.58
C GLY A 278 43.85 0.95 -9.32
N SER A 279 44.61 1.34 -8.29
CA SER A 279 44.58 0.63 -7.01
C SER A 279 43.18 0.68 -6.37
N PRO A 280 42.76 -0.37 -5.65
CA PRO A 280 41.58 -0.30 -4.80
C PRO A 280 41.79 0.75 -3.68
N LEU A 281 40.69 1.32 -3.19
CA LEU A 281 40.74 2.15 -1.97
C LEU A 281 41.26 1.33 -0.78
N PRO A 282 42.12 1.90 0.09
CA PRO A 282 42.56 1.24 1.32
C PRO A 282 41.37 0.85 2.22
N PRO A 283 41.41 -0.30 2.93
CA PRO A 283 40.33 -0.73 3.82
C PRO A 283 39.99 0.30 4.90
N ASP A 284 41.00 0.96 5.46
CA ASP A 284 40.85 2.01 6.46
C ASP A 284 40.42 3.37 5.87
N GLY A 285 40.26 3.46 4.55
CA GLY A 285 39.98 4.69 3.79
C GLY A 285 41.23 5.53 3.49
N LEU A 286 41.08 6.50 2.61
CA LEU A 286 42.14 7.43 2.20
C LEU A 286 41.70 8.88 2.46
N MET A 287 42.45 9.60 3.31
CA MET A 287 42.22 11.01 3.60
C MET A 287 43.21 11.90 2.83
N GLY A 288 42.72 12.98 2.23
CA GLY A 288 43.58 13.99 1.62
C GLY A 288 42.91 15.35 1.41
N VAL A 289 43.72 16.36 1.10
CA VAL A 289 43.25 17.72 0.83
C VAL A 289 42.72 17.81 -0.61
N LEU A 290 41.51 18.34 -0.78
CA LEU A 290 40.85 18.43 -2.08
C LEU A 290 41.36 19.62 -2.92
N VAL A 291 41.68 19.38 -4.20
CA VAL A 291 42.19 20.39 -5.15
C VAL A 291 41.43 20.29 -6.49
N GLU A 292 41.01 21.41 -7.10
CA GLU A 292 40.43 21.39 -8.46
C GLU A 292 41.55 21.36 -9.53
N SER A 293 41.46 20.42 -10.46
CA SER A 293 42.48 20.21 -11.53
C SER A 293 42.66 21.42 -12.46
N ARG A 294 43.88 21.57 -12.98
CA ARG A 294 44.23 22.57 -13.99
C ARG A 294 45.13 21.97 -15.07
N PRO A 295 44.68 21.86 -16.34
CA PRO A 295 43.34 22.18 -16.81
C PRO A 295 42.24 21.29 -16.20
N LEU A 296 41.04 21.86 -16.12
CA LEU A 296 39.84 21.31 -15.43
C LEU A 296 39.37 19.94 -15.91
N ASN A 297 39.81 19.50 -17.09
CA ASN A 297 39.47 18.21 -17.70
C ASN A 297 40.59 17.17 -17.60
N ALA A 298 41.79 17.54 -17.12
CA ALA A 298 42.99 16.69 -17.08
C ALA A 298 43.28 15.91 -18.39
N CYS A 299 42.97 16.49 -19.55
CA CYS A 299 43.24 15.86 -20.86
C CYS A 299 44.63 16.18 -21.43
N THR A 300 45.37 17.05 -20.74
CA THR A 300 46.82 17.21 -20.82
C THR A 300 47.38 17.14 -19.38
N PRO A 301 48.70 16.95 -19.19
CA PRO A 301 49.30 16.96 -17.85
C PRO A 301 48.87 18.18 -17.02
N ILE A 302 48.58 17.96 -15.74
CA ILE A 302 47.99 18.97 -14.85
C ILE A 302 49.00 19.60 -13.89
N GLU A 303 48.66 20.76 -13.32
CA GLU A 303 49.43 21.41 -12.25
C GLU A 303 49.60 20.45 -11.04
N PRO A 304 50.83 20.26 -10.51
CA PRO A 304 51.08 19.43 -9.34
C PRO A 304 50.46 20.02 -8.06
N PRO A 305 50.24 19.22 -7.01
CA PRO A 305 49.60 19.70 -5.79
C PRO A 305 50.42 20.79 -5.07
N PRO A 306 49.76 21.70 -4.31
CA PRO A 306 50.45 22.74 -3.55
C PRO A 306 51.45 22.16 -2.53
N VAL A 307 52.63 22.78 -2.41
CA VAL A 307 53.63 22.37 -1.43
C VAL A 307 53.11 22.60 -0.01
N LEU A 308 53.04 21.54 0.81
CA LEU A 308 52.68 21.64 2.21
C LEU A 308 53.82 22.34 3.01
N PRO A 309 53.53 23.36 3.84
CA PRO A 309 54.48 23.82 4.84
C PRO A 309 54.75 22.69 5.83
N THR A 310 56.02 22.46 6.16
CA THR A 310 56.51 21.31 6.92
C THR A 310 55.85 21.20 8.31
N SER A 311 54.92 20.26 8.46
CA SER A 311 54.34 19.87 9.74
C SER A 311 55.29 18.98 10.53
N SER A 312 55.36 19.19 11.84
CA SER A 312 56.31 18.56 12.77
C SER A 312 55.95 17.12 13.19
N ASP A 313 55.24 16.37 12.35
CA ASP A 313 54.80 14.99 12.64
C ASP A 313 55.24 14.06 11.47
N PRO A 314 56.29 13.25 11.66
CA PRO A 314 56.88 12.45 10.58
C PRO A 314 56.02 11.25 10.14
N ASN A 315 54.92 10.92 10.85
CA ASN A 315 54.02 9.84 10.49
C ASN A 315 52.71 10.33 9.81
N SER A 316 52.54 11.63 9.60
CA SER A 316 51.28 12.22 9.08
C SER A 316 51.40 12.65 7.61
N THR A 317 51.46 11.67 6.69
CA THR A 317 51.44 11.93 5.24
C THR A 317 50.02 12.14 4.72
N VAL A 318 49.45 13.33 4.98
CA VAL A 318 48.19 13.75 4.36
C VAL A 318 48.40 13.95 2.86
N GLY A 319 47.74 13.12 2.05
CA GLY A 319 47.80 13.19 0.60
C GLY A 319 46.98 14.35 -0.01
N PHE A 320 47.03 14.46 -1.33
CA PHE A 320 46.18 15.38 -2.10
C PHE A 320 45.24 14.59 -3.02
N ILE A 321 43.97 15.01 -3.07
CA ILE A 321 42.94 14.38 -3.90
C ILE A 321 42.49 15.40 -4.94
N VAL A 322 42.59 15.06 -6.22
CA VAL A 322 42.24 15.99 -7.31
C VAL A 322 40.81 15.78 -7.81
N LEU A 323 40.11 16.88 -8.11
CA LEU A 323 38.77 16.90 -8.69
C LEU A 323 38.85 17.25 -10.19
N ILE A 324 38.28 16.39 -11.05
CA ILE A 324 38.46 16.42 -12.52
C ILE A 324 37.11 16.34 -13.25
N ARG A 325 36.93 17.13 -14.31
CA ARG A 325 35.75 17.05 -15.20
C ARG A 325 35.88 15.93 -16.24
N ARG A 326 34.81 15.18 -16.43
CA ARG A 326 34.74 14.00 -17.33
C ARG A 326 34.93 14.23 -18.84
N TYR A 327 34.96 15.46 -19.36
CA TYR A 327 34.89 15.71 -20.81
C TYR A 327 36.22 15.59 -21.55
N ASP A 328 36.16 15.63 -22.88
CA ASP A 328 37.27 15.80 -23.84
C ASP A 328 38.28 14.64 -23.97
N CYS A 329 38.36 13.72 -23.00
CA CYS A 329 39.21 12.53 -23.05
C CYS A 329 38.68 11.41 -22.13
N ASN A 330 39.28 10.22 -22.25
CA ASN A 330 38.91 9.01 -21.49
C ASN A 330 39.30 9.09 -20.02
N PHE A 331 38.73 8.21 -19.20
CA PHE A 331 38.87 8.25 -17.73
C PHE A 331 40.26 7.85 -17.24
N ASP A 332 40.86 6.84 -17.87
CA ASP A 332 42.23 6.37 -17.64
C ASP A 332 43.26 7.51 -17.80
N ILE A 333 43.22 8.23 -18.92
CA ILE A 333 44.12 9.36 -19.23
C ILE A 333 44.08 10.44 -18.13
N LYS A 334 42.89 10.73 -17.57
CA LYS A 334 42.71 11.75 -16.52
C LYS A 334 43.40 11.35 -15.21
N VAL A 335 43.26 10.08 -14.84
CA VAL A 335 43.83 9.55 -13.59
C VAL A 335 45.33 9.34 -13.74
N LEU A 336 45.81 8.94 -14.93
CA LEU A 336 47.24 8.90 -15.25
C LEU A 336 47.89 10.30 -15.13
N HIS A 337 47.29 11.35 -15.69
CA HIS A 337 47.81 12.72 -15.53
C HIS A 337 47.78 13.19 -14.06
N ALA A 338 46.81 12.76 -13.26
CA ALA A 338 46.78 13.03 -11.83
C ALA A 338 47.92 12.34 -11.07
N GLN A 339 48.19 11.07 -11.38
CA GLN A 339 49.31 10.31 -10.82
C GLN A 339 50.67 10.91 -11.22
N GLN A 340 50.86 11.24 -12.50
CA GLN A 340 52.07 11.87 -13.01
C GLN A 340 52.32 13.27 -12.39
N ALA A 341 51.26 13.98 -12.02
CA ALA A 341 51.35 15.24 -11.29
C ALA A 341 51.54 15.07 -9.76
N GLY A 342 51.51 13.85 -9.22
CA GLY A 342 51.78 13.55 -7.82
C GLY A 342 50.57 13.60 -6.87
N TYR A 343 49.34 13.50 -7.38
CA TYR A 343 48.14 13.35 -6.55
C TYR A 343 47.99 11.92 -6.02
N SER A 344 47.41 11.78 -4.83
CA SER A 344 47.23 10.50 -4.13
C SER A 344 45.95 9.76 -4.51
N ALA A 345 44.95 10.47 -5.06
CA ALA A 345 43.73 9.92 -5.64
C ALA A 345 43.05 10.93 -6.57
N ALA A 346 42.12 10.46 -7.40
CA ALA A 346 41.33 11.31 -8.30
C ALA A 346 39.82 11.09 -8.14
N ILE A 347 39.06 12.18 -8.00
CA ILE A 347 37.59 12.21 -8.09
C ILE A 347 37.26 12.78 -9.48
N VAL A 348 36.73 11.96 -10.38
CA VAL A 348 36.18 12.44 -11.66
C VAL A 348 34.69 12.72 -11.47
N HIS A 349 34.16 13.78 -12.09
CA HIS A 349 32.77 14.15 -11.90
C HIS A 349 31.99 14.46 -13.17
N ASN A 350 30.68 14.23 -13.08
CA ASN A 350 29.70 14.62 -14.10
C ASN A 350 29.42 16.13 -14.07
N VAL A 351 28.95 16.69 -15.19
CA VAL A 351 28.97 18.17 -15.42
C VAL A 351 27.59 18.76 -15.71
N TYR A 352 26.65 17.97 -16.25
CA TYR A 352 25.26 18.42 -16.53
C TYR A 352 24.20 17.39 -16.08
N SER A 353 24.58 16.38 -15.30
CA SER A 353 23.72 15.24 -14.94
C SER A 353 24.19 14.63 -13.64
N ASP A 354 23.26 14.14 -12.83
CA ASP A 354 23.56 13.48 -11.55
C ASP A 354 23.71 11.96 -11.67
N THR A 355 23.54 11.41 -12.88
CA THR A 355 23.79 9.99 -13.17
C THR A 355 25.27 9.66 -12.97
N LEU A 356 25.56 8.70 -12.09
CA LEU A 356 26.88 8.08 -11.96
C LEU A 356 27.20 7.24 -13.20
N LEU A 357 28.48 7.17 -13.56
CA LEU A 357 28.98 6.39 -14.69
C LEU A 357 30.10 5.48 -14.21
N SER A 358 30.14 4.26 -14.74
CA SER A 358 31.30 3.39 -14.54
C SER A 358 32.51 3.99 -15.25
N MET A 359 33.58 4.25 -14.48
CA MET A 359 34.89 4.64 -15.01
C MET A 359 35.58 3.39 -15.57
N ASN A 360 35.34 3.12 -16.85
CA ASN A 360 36.06 2.11 -17.62
C ASN A 360 37.30 2.72 -18.32
N TYR A 361 38.31 1.91 -18.57
CA TYR A 361 39.51 2.29 -19.31
C TYR A 361 39.33 2.15 -20.83
N SER A 362 40.25 2.76 -21.58
CA SER A 362 40.28 2.76 -23.05
C SER A 362 41.48 2.02 -23.64
N ASN A 363 42.55 1.87 -22.87
CA ASN A 363 43.70 1.02 -23.18
C ASN A 363 44.13 0.27 -21.92
N GLU A 364 44.17 -1.06 -21.98
CA GLU A 364 44.59 -1.95 -20.90
C GLU A 364 46.00 -1.61 -20.39
N THR A 365 46.92 -1.30 -21.30
CA THR A 365 48.29 -0.84 -20.97
C THR A 365 48.31 0.44 -20.13
N ILE A 366 47.36 1.36 -20.36
CA ILE A 366 47.25 2.62 -19.59
C ILE A 366 46.56 2.36 -18.24
N ALA A 367 45.63 1.40 -18.18
CA ALA A 367 45.01 0.97 -16.93
C ALA A 367 46.03 0.33 -15.97
N ASP A 368 46.93 -0.51 -16.50
CA ASP A 368 48.00 -1.18 -15.75
C ASP A 368 49.08 -0.20 -15.24
N GLU A 369 49.28 0.95 -15.89
CA GLU A 369 50.19 2.02 -15.44
C GLU A 369 49.61 2.87 -14.27
N ILE A 370 48.32 2.72 -13.93
CA ILE A 370 47.67 3.51 -12.88
C ILE A 370 47.74 2.77 -11.55
N GLU A 371 48.41 3.39 -10.58
CA GLU A 371 48.62 2.90 -9.21
C GLU A 371 47.80 3.68 -8.17
N ILE A 372 47.16 4.81 -8.54
CA ILE A 372 46.31 5.59 -7.60
C ILE A 372 44.82 5.18 -7.66
N PRO A 373 44.08 5.19 -6.54
CA PRO A 373 42.65 4.96 -6.55
C PRO A 373 41.89 6.15 -7.17
N SER A 374 40.76 5.85 -7.82
CA SER A 374 39.87 6.89 -8.35
C SER A 374 38.39 6.52 -8.30
N VAL A 375 37.54 7.54 -8.22
CA VAL A 375 36.08 7.41 -8.09
C VAL A 375 35.34 8.41 -8.98
N PHE A 376 34.11 8.06 -9.39
CA PHE A 376 33.20 8.90 -10.18
C PHE A 376 32.03 9.42 -9.34
N THR A 377 31.74 10.73 -9.40
CA THR A 377 30.62 11.34 -8.65
C THR A 377 29.71 12.25 -9.49
N SER A 378 28.54 12.58 -8.95
CA SER A 378 27.46 13.32 -9.60
C SER A 378 27.77 14.81 -9.80
N TYR A 379 27.00 15.50 -10.65
CA TYR A 379 27.15 16.94 -10.85
C TYR A 379 26.81 17.72 -9.56
N TYR A 380 25.76 17.33 -8.85
CA TYR A 380 25.37 17.89 -7.55
C TYR A 380 26.45 17.71 -6.49
N ALA A 381 27.00 16.50 -6.33
CA ALA A 381 28.14 16.24 -5.44
C ALA A 381 29.35 17.11 -5.82
N SER A 382 29.65 17.23 -7.13
CA SER A 382 30.73 18.10 -7.61
C SER A 382 30.53 19.57 -7.25
N LYS A 383 29.29 20.08 -7.24
CA LYS A 383 29.02 21.47 -6.81
C LYS A 383 29.40 21.67 -5.35
N ILE A 384 29.02 20.73 -4.48
CA ILE A 384 29.29 20.80 -3.04
C ILE A 384 30.79 20.68 -2.76
N LEU A 385 31.46 19.73 -3.42
CA LEU A 385 32.92 19.60 -3.36
C LEU A 385 33.61 20.91 -3.79
N ARG A 386 33.22 21.47 -4.94
CA ARG A 386 33.80 22.73 -5.46
C ARG A 386 33.48 23.96 -4.62
N SER A 387 32.29 24.06 -4.02
CA SER A 387 31.94 25.16 -3.12
C SER A 387 32.63 25.05 -1.75
N SER A 388 33.18 23.88 -1.42
CA SER A 388 33.95 23.69 -0.18
C SER A 388 35.41 24.17 -0.36
N ILE A 389 36.01 23.97 -1.54
CA ILE A 389 37.41 24.36 -1.83
C ILE A 389 37.60 25.86 -1.60
N SER A 390 38.28 26.19 -0.51
CA SER A 390 38.52 27.56 -0.04
C SER A 390 40.03 27.85 -0.04
N PRO A 391 40.49 29.04 -0.48
CA PRO A 391 41.92 29.37 -0.50
C PRO A 391 42.60 29.24 0.87
N ASP A 392 41.88 29.64 1.94
CA ASP A 392 42.42 29.75 3.29
C ASP A 392 42.08 28.56 4.21
N GLN A 393 41.22 27.62 3.77
CA GLN A 393 40.80 26.45 4.56
C GLN A 393 40.98 25.15 3.77
N ARG A 394 41.84 24.27 4.28
CA ARG A 394 42.06 22.93 3.72
C ARG A 394 40.83 22.07 3.98
N VAL A 395 40.09 21.74 2.92
CA VAL A 395 39.01 20.76 2.98
C VAL A 395 39.61 19.37 2.88
N TYR A 396 39.35 18.55 3.89
CA TYR A 396 39.74 17.15 3.93
C TYR A 396 38.59 16.32 3.37
N VAL A 397 38.88 15.57 2.32
CA VAL A 397 37.99 14.51 1.81
C VAL A 397 38.56 13.17 2.25
N PHE A 398 37.66 12.29 2.68
CA PHE A 398 37.97 10.92 3.06
C PHE A 398 37.18 9.98 2.15
N LEU A 399 37.92 9.20 1.35
CA LEU A 399 37.37 8.19 0.43
C LEU A 399 37.39 6.84 1.14
N LYS A 400 36.23 6.23 1.39
CA LYS A 400 36.14 4.93 2.07
C LYS A 400 35.44 3.88 1.20
N PRO A 401 35.96 2.65 1.09
CA PRO A 401 35.23 1.55 0.47
C PRO A 401 34.11 1.05 1.38
N ASP A 402 32.98 0.66 0.80
CA ASP A 402 31.91 -0.03 1.53
C ASP A 402 32.36 -1.44 1.96
N PHE A 403 32.03 -1.82 3.20
CA PHE A 403 32.52 -3.05 3.83
C PHE A 403 31.61 -4.24 3.49
N SER A 404 31.69 -4.71 2.26
CA SER A 404 30.98 -5.89 1.78
C SER A 404 31.51 -7.18 2.45
N PHE A 405 30.91 -7.56 3.58
CA PHE A 405 31.21 -8.81 4.28
C PHE A 405 31.14 -10.01 3.32
N PRO A 406 32.20 -10.82 3.16
CA PRO A 406 32.19 -11.89 2.16
C PRO A 406 31.14 -12.95 2.49
N ILE A 407 30.06 -12.97 1.70
CA ILE A 407 28.91 -13.87 1.84
C ILE A 407 29.31 -15.34 1.97
N THR A 408 30.46 -15.73 1.40
CA THR A 408 31.12 -17.03 1.55
C THR A 408 31.24 -17.52 3.01
N PHE A 409 31.54 -16.64 3.96
CA PHE A 409 31.63 -16.99 5.39
C PHE A 409 30.29 -17.45 5.99
N TYR A 410 29.17 -16.96 5.46
CA TYR A 410 27.83 -17.36 5.86
C TYR A 410 27.29 -18.51 4.99
N LEU A 411 27.68 -18.61 3.72
CA LEU A 411 27.27 -19.70 2.83
C LEU A 411 27.76 -21.07 3.31
N ILE A 412 28.95 -21.19 3.89
CA ILE A 412 29.48 -22.47 4.39
C ILE A 412 28.59 -23.04 5.52
N PRO A 413 28.34 -22.33 6.65
CA PRO A 413 27.41 -22.81 7.67
C PRO A 413 25.96 -22.89 7.17
N PHE A 414 25.50 -21.97 6.30
CA PHE A 414 24.15 -22.00 5.73
C PHE A 414 23.92 -23.24 4.86
N THR A 415 24.85 -23.62 3.98
CA THR A 415 24.74 -24.84 3.18
C THR A 415 24.84 -26.11 4.03
N GLY A 416 25.62 -26.09 5.10
CA GLY A 416 25.62 -27.15 6.12
C GLY A 416 24.25 -27.32 6.79
N ILE A 417 23.64 -26.22 7.25
CA ILE A 417 22.31 -26.21 7.89
C ILE A 417 21.21 -26.63 6.90
N VAL A 418 21.22 -26.09 5.68
CA VAL A 418 20.26 -26.46 4.62
C VAL A 418 20.43 -27.93 4.22
N GLY A 419 21.66 -28.44 4.12
CA GLY A 419 21.94 -29.85 3.89
C GLY A 419 21.39 -30.75 5.00
N LEU A 420 21.60 -30.37 6.27
CA LEU A 420 21.05 -31.08 7.43
C LEU A 420 19.51 -31.08 7.43
N ILE A 421 18.88 -29.94 7.12
CA ILE A 421 17.42 -29.83 6.99
C ILE A 421 16.90 -30.72 5.86
N ILE A 422 17.57 -30.75 4.70
CA ILE A 422 17.20 -31.62 3.58
C ILE A 422 17.32 -33.10 3.97
N ILE A 423 18.39 -33.50 4.68
CA ILE A 423 18.56 -34.88 5.19
C ILE A 423 17.44 -35.24 6.17
N ILE A 424 17.14 -34.36 7.14
CA ILE A 424 16.04 -34.56 8.10
C ILE A 424 14.69 -34.66 7.38
N MET A 425 14.43 -33.79 6.39
CA MET A 425 13.22 -33.84 5.57
C MET A 425 13.12 -35.15 4.78
N VAL A 426 14.22 -35.63 4.17
CA VAL A 426 14.26 -36.91 3.46
C VAL A 426 14.01 -38.07 4.42
N VAL A 427 14.60 -38.09 5.61
CA VAL A 427 14.34 -39.11 6.64
C VAL A 427 12.88 -39.09 7.07
N ILE A 428 12.30 -37.91 7.35
CA ILE A 428 10.87 -37.76 7.68
C ILE A 428 9.98 -38.22 6.53
N LEU A 429 10.34 -37.94 5.28
CA LEU A 429 9.58 -38.35 4.09
C LEU A 429 9.67 -39.86 3.86
N VAL A 430 10.84 -40.48 4.06
CA VAL A 430 11.01 -41.95 4.06
C VAL A 430 10.20 -42.60 5.19
N VAL A 431 10.30 -42.09 6.43
CA VAL A 431 9.51 -42.57 7.57
C VAL A 431 8.01 -42.44 7.28
N ARG A 432 7.56 -41.30 6.75
CA ARG A 432 6.15 -41.11 6.36
C ARG A 432 5.73 -41.98 5.18
N CYS A 433 6.59 -42.25 4.20
CA CYS A 433 6.32 -43.21 3.14
C CYS A 433 6.21 -44.66 3.68
N VAL A 434 7.05 -45.04 4.65
CA VAL A 434 6.98 -46.35 5.31
C VAL A 434 5.72 -46.47 6.18
N GLN A 435 5.40 -45.45 6.98
CA GLN A 435 4.17 -45.38 7.77
C GLN A 435 2.93 -45.39 6.86
N TYR A 436 2.91 -44.61 5.77
CA TYR A 436 1.83 -44.57 4.80
C TYR A 436 1.65 -45.91 4.07
N ARG A 437 2.74 -46.57 3.66
CA ARG A 437 2.70 -47.95 3.12
C ARG A 437 2.19 -48.97 4.15
N LYS A 438 2.56 -48.87 5.43
CA LYS A 438 1.96 -49.68 6.52
C LYS A 438 0.46 -49.38 6.69
N ARG A 439 0.05 -48.11 6.66
CA ARG A 439 -1.35 -47.66 6.83
C ARG A 439 -2.24 -48.13 5.67
N LEU A 440 -1.77 -48.03 4.43
CA LEU A 440 -2.44 -48.56 3.24
C LEU A 440 -2.59 -50.10 3.28
N ARG A 441 -1.55 -50.83 3.72
CA ARG A 441 -1.62 -52.29 3.85
C ARG A 441 -2.63 -52.76 4.91
N LYS A 442 -2.87 -51.99 5.98
CA LYS A 442 -3.82 -52.38 7.05
C LYS A 442 -5.28 -52.37 6.59
N ASN A 443 -5.64 -51.56 5.58
CA ASN A 443 -7.02 -51.20 5.23
C ASN A 443 -7.64 -51.90 4.00
N ARG A 444 -6.95 -52.87 3.37
CA ARG A 444 -7.43 -53.63 2.20
C ARG A 444 -7.55 -55.13 2.46
N LEU A 445 -8.60 -55.80 1.99
CA LEU A 445 -8.70 -57.26 2.05
C LEU A 445 -7.64 -57.91 1.13
N THR A 446 -7.01 -59.00 1.55
CA THR A 446 -6.19 -59.81 0.62
C THR A 446 -7.10 -60.63 -0.32
N LYS A 447 -6.57 -61.05 -1.48
CA LYS A 447 -7.32 -61.94 -2.39
C LYS A 447 -7.72 -63.27 -1.73
N GLU A 448 -6.96 -63.73 -0.74
CA GLU A 448 -7.28 -64.93 0.07
C GLU A 448 -8.41 -64.66 1.06
N GLN A 449 -8.40 -63.52 1.75
CA GLN A 449 -9.50 -63.12 2.63
C GLN A 449 -10.81 -62.93 1.86
N LEU A 450 -10.73 -62.40 0.63
CA LEU A 450 -11.89 -62.26 -0.26
C LEU A 450 -12.49 -63.62 -0.66
N LYS A 451 -11.65 -64.64 -0.91
CA LYS A 451 -12.10 -66.01 -1.19
C LYS A 451 -12.85 -66.68 -0.03
N LYS A 452 -12.69 -66.20 1.22
CA LYS A 452 -13.39 -66.74 2.40
C LYS A 452 -14.81 -66.19 2.58
N ILE A 453 -15.22 -65.17 1.82
CA ILE A 453 -16.59 -64.65 1.84
C ILE A 453 -17.41 -65.45 0.82
N PRO A 454 -18.59 -65.97 1.17
CA PRO A 454 -19.41 -66.77 0.25
C PRO A 454 -19.83 -66.00 -1.00
N ILE A 455 -20.02 -66.74 -2.08
CA ILE A 455 -20.66 -66.25 -3.31
C ILE A 455 -21.90 -67.12 -3.54
N HIS A 456 -23.07 -66.49 -3.51
CA HIS A 456 -24.34 -67.08 -3.88
C HIS A 456 -24.57 -66.94 -5.40
N LYS A 457 -25.46 -67.75 -5.95
CA LYS A 457 -26.02 -67.54 -7.29
C LYS A 457 -27.47 -67.10 -7.11
N PHE A 458 -27.81 -65.90 -7.57
CA PHE A 458 -29.17 -65.38 -7.43
C PHE A 458 -30.20 -66.33 -8.02
N THR A 459 -31.23 -66.63 -7.24
CA THR A 459 -32.41 -67.41 -7.63
C THR A 459 -33.65 -66.58 -7.40
N LYS A 460 -34.62 -66.65 -8.33
CA LYS A 460 -35.80 -65.80 -8.33
C LYS A 460 -36.72 -66.11 -7.14
N GLY A 461 -36.53 -65.40 -6.04
CA GLY A 461 -37.12 -65.67 -4.73
C GLY A 461 -36.18 -65.39 -3.54
N ASP A 462 -34.90 -65.09 -3.78
CA ASP A 462 -34.00 -64.64 -2.71
C ASP A 462 -34.46 -63.30 -2.08
N ALA A 463 -34.09 -63.06 -0.82
CA ALA A 463 -34.52 -61.90 -0.02
C ALA A 463 -33.83 -60.57 -0.37
N TYR A 464 -33.34 -60.42 -1.60
CA TYR A 464 -32.67 -59.23 -2.13
C TYR A 464 -32.83 -59.18 -3.65
N ASP A 465 -33.20 -58.01 -4.17
CA ASP A 465 -33.66 -57.79 -5.55
C ASP A 465 -32.73 -56.87 -6.36
N VAL A 466 -32.11 -55.88 -5.71
CA VAL A 466 -31.27 -54.85 -6.36
C VAL A 466 -29.85 -54.77 -5.80
N CYS A 467 -28.87 -54.51 -6.67
CA CYS A 467 -27.48 -54.29 -6.30
C CYS A 467 -27.21 -52.83 -5.90
N ALA A 468 -27.08 -52.53 -4.60
CA ALA A 468 -26.81 -51.18 -4.08
C ALA A 468 -25.40 -50.61 -4.38
N ILE A 469 -24.76 -50.98 -5.49
CA ILE A 469 -23.54 -50.37 -6.05
C ILE A 469 -23.74 -49.92 -7.51
N CYS A 470 -24.36 -50.73 -8.36
CA CYS A 470 -24.68 -50.37 -9.75
C CYS A 470 -26.16 -49.99 -9.97
N LEU A 471 -27.03 -50.30 -9.01
CA LEU A 471 -28.48 -50.08 -9.01
C LEU A 471 -29.26 -50.95 -10.02
N ASP A 472 -28.60 -51.93 -10.64
CA ASP A 472 -29.25 -52.98 -11.44
C ASP A 472 -30.04 -53.96 -10.55
N GLU A 473 -31.18 -54.45 -11.04
CA GLU A 473 -31.86 -55.65 -10.53
C GLU A 473 -30.98 -56.91 -10.73
N TYR A 474 -31.24 -57.97 -9.97
CA TYR A 474 -30.52 -59.25 -10.10
C TYR A 474 -31.15 -60.18 -11.14
N GLU A 475 -30.32 -60.70 -12.06
CA GLU A 475 -30.73 -61.67 -13.08
C GLU A 475 -30.48 -63.12 -12.64
N GLU A 476 -31.28 -64.08 -13.10
CA GLU A 476 -31.20 -65.46 -12.61
C GLU A 476 -29.84 -66.12 -12.93
N GLY A 477 -29.14 -66.56 -11.88
CA GLY A 477 -27.77 -67.07 -11.93
C GLY A 477 -26.67 -66.05 -11.63
N ASP A 478 -27.00 -64.79 -11.31
CA ASP A 478 -26.01 -63.75 -11.01
C ASP A 478 -25.10 -64.09 -9.81
N LYS A 479 -23.83 -63.72 -9.87
CA LYS A 479 -22.84 -64.10 -8.83
C LYS A 479 -22.78 -63.07 -7.71
N LEU A 480 -23.59 -63.26 -6.68
CA LEU A 480 -23.72 -62.31 -5.57
C LEU A 480 -22.75 -62.64 -4.43
N ARG A 481 -21.98 -61.66 -3.97
CA ARG A 481 -21.20 -61.79 -2.73
C ARG A 481 -22.03 -61.24 -1.58
N VAL A 482 -22.50 -62.14 -0.72
CA VAL A 482 -23.19 -61.79 0.52
C VAL A 482 -22.15 -61.52 1.61
N LEU A 483 -22.20 -60.34 2.21
CA LEU A 483 -21.29 -59.95 3.30
C LEU A 483 -21.81 -60.50 4.65
N PRO A 484 -20.97 -60.59 5.72
CA PRO A 484 -21.40 -61.05 7.05
C PRO A 484 -22.50 -60.21 7.72
N CYS A 485 -22.86 -59.07 7.13
CA CYS A 485 -23.99 -58.23 7.52
C CYS A 485 -25.23 -58.46 6.64
N SER A 486 -25.36 -59.66 6.04
CA SER A 486 -26.40 -60.14 5.11
C SER A 486 -26.65 -59.32 3.83
N HIS A 487 -25.96 -58.19 3.63
CA HIS A 487 -26.08 -57.39 2.42
C HIS A 487 -25.44 -58.11 1.22
N ALA A 488 -26.22 -58.33 0.17
CA ALA A 488 -25.78 -58.88 -1.11
C ALA A 488 -25.39 -57.76 -2.10
N TYR A 489 -24.43 -58.08 -2.98
CA TYR A 489 -23.99 -57.24 -4.10
C TYR A 489 -23.49 -58.16 -5.22
N HIS A 490 -23.51 -57.73 -6.49
CA HIS A 490 -22.74 -58.43 -7.52
C HIS A 490 -21.25 -58.49 -7.11
N SER A 491 -20.64 -59.68 -7.23
CA SER A 491 -19.20 -59.86 -6.94
C SER A 491 -18.33 -58.90 -7.78
N LYS A 492 -18.73 -58.63 -9.03
CA LYS A 492 -18.10 -57.67 -9.95
C LYS A 492 -18.00 -56.24 -9.36
N CYS A 493 -18.97 -55.86 -8.52
CA CYS A 493 -19.13 -54.51 -7.98
C CYS A 493 -18.48 -54.35 -6.59
N VAL A 494 -18.60 -55.33 -5.70
CA VAL A 494 -18.11 -55.21 -4.31
C VAL A 494 -16.65 -55.66 -4.13
N ASP A 495 -16.12 -56.54 -4.99
CA ASP A 495 -14.73 -57.03 -4.88
C ASP A 495 -13.67 -55.93 -5.06
N PRO A 496 -13.80 -54.98 -6.02
CA PRO A 496 -12.94 -53.81 -6.09
C PRO A 496 -13.02 -52.95 -4.82
N TRP A 497 -14.22 -52.72 -4.28
CA TRP A 497 -14.42 -51.94 -3.07
C TRP A 497 -13.69 -52.54 -1.86
N LEU A 498 -13.79 -53.85 -1.64
CA LEU A 498 -13.17 -54.54 -0.51
C LEU A 498 -11.63 -54.68 -0.64
N THR A 499 -11.13 -54.90 -1.86
CA THR A 499 -9.69 -55.12 -2.11
C THR A 499 -8.90 -53.84 -2.38
N GLN A 500 -9.53 -52.78 -2.88
CA GLN A 500 -8.87 -51.53 -3.26
C GLN A 500 -9.23 -50.35 -2.35
N THR A 501 -10.45 -50.32 -1.78
CA THR A 501 -10.99 -49.14 -1.09
C THR A 501 -11.08 -49.30 0.42
N LYS A 502 -11.99 -50.14 0.96
CA LYS A 502 -12.22 -50.31 2.42
C LYS A 502 -12.74 -51.72 2.76
N LYS A 503 -12.29 -52.31 3.88
CA LYS A 503 -12.78 -53.60 4.44
C LYS A 503 -14.20 -53.57 5.03
N THR A 504 -15.09 -52.72 4.53
CA THR A 504 -16.38 -52.39 5.16
C THR A 504 -17.52 -52.45 4.16
N CYS A 505 -18.68 -52.95 4.59
CA CYS A 505 -19.92 -52.94 3.80
C CYS A 505 -20.20 -51.55 3.19
N PRO A 506 -20.50 -51.45 1.87
CA PRO A 506 -20.89 -50.19 1.24
C PRO A 506 -22.07 -49.49 1.92
N VAL A 507 -23.08 -50.24 2.37
CA VAL A 507 -24.28 -49.71 3.03
C VAL A 507 -24.01 -49.50 4.53
N CYS A 508 -24.11 -50.53 5.37
CA CYS A 508 -24.07 -50.41 6.84
C CYS A 508 -22.68 -50.14 7.46
N LYS A 509 -21.61 -50.02 6.64
CA LYS A 509 -20.22 -49.78 7.06
C LYS A 509 -19.58 -50.82 8.00
N GLN A 510 -20.28 -51.88 8.38
CA GLN A 510 -19.76 -52.98 9.21
C GLN A 510 -18.50 -53.61 8.58
N ARG A 511 -17.51 -53.99 9.42
CA ARG A 511 -16.27 -54.62 8.96
C ARG A 511 -16.52 -56.06 8.51
N VAL A 512 -16.15 -56.36 7.27
CA VAL A 512 -16.35 -57.67 6.61
C VAL A 512 -15.43 -58.77 7.18
N THR A 513 -14.51 -58.43 8.09
CA THR A 513 -13.61 -59.36 8.77
C THR A 513 -13.96 -59.61 10.25
N ARG A 514 -15.16 -59.22 10.71
CA ARG A 514 -15.65 -59.55 12.06
C ARG A 514 -16.72 -60.64 11.91
N THR A 515 -16.44 -61.82 12.45
CA THR A 515 -17.42 -62.92 12.58
C THR A 515 -18.52 -62.51 13.57
N ASN A 516 -19.73 -63.05 13.38
CA ASN A 516 -20.85 -62.78 14.28
C ASN A 516 -20.77 -63.68 15.53
N PRO A 517 -20.88 -63.14 16.76
CA PRO A 517 -20.73 -63.92 17.99
C PRO A 517 -22.07 -64.56 18.41
N GLU A 518 -22.57 -65.51 17.63
CA GLU A 518 -23.82 -66.24 17.92
C GLU A 518 -23.67 -67.75 17.67
N TYR A 519 -22.73 -68.41 18.35
CA TYR A 519 -22.84 -69.82 18.76
C TYR A 519 -21.81 -70.19 19.84
N SER A 520 -22.19 -71.14 20.70
CA SER A 520 -21.37 -71.86 21.72
C SER A 520 -20.50 -71.04 22.69
N ASP A 521 -21.01 -71.02 23.92
CA ASP A 521 -20.42 -70.93 25.26
C ASP A 521 -19.01 -71.56 25.49
N SER A 522 -18.46 -71.30 26.69
CA SER A 522 -17.31 -71.91 27.41
C SER A 522 -15.86 -71.36 27.25
N SER A 523 -15.22 -71.24 28.44
CA SER A 523 -13.77 -71.23 28.77
C SER A 523 -12.79 -70.19 28.16
N ASP A 524 -12.38 -69.25 29.02
CA ASP A 524 -10.99 -68.99 29.49
C ASP A 524 -9.82 -68.50 28.59
N SER A 525 -8.91 -67.78 29.27
CA SER A 525 -7.46 -67.54 28.99
C SER A 525 -7.02 -66.66 27.81
N GLU A 526 -6.71 -65.39 28.14
CA GLU A 526 -5.34 -64.83 28.26
C GLU A 526 -4.24 -65.03 27.18
N GLU A 527 -3.55 -63.91 26.87
CA GLU A 527 -2.10 -63.77 26.57
C GLU A 527 -1.47 -64.48 25.33
N GLU A 528 -0.22 -64.26 24.88
CA GLU A 528 0.84 -63.23 25.10
C GLU A 528 1.41 -62.88 23.69
N ALA A 529 1.72 -61.63 23.30
CA ALA A 529 2.97 -60.88 23.50
C ALA A 529 4.18 -61.25 22.58
N GLY A 530 5.30 -60.51 22.72
CA GLY A 530 6.61 -60.82 22.14
C GLY A 530 7.26 -59.72 21.27
N PRO A 531 8.55 -59.35 21.51
CA PRO A 531 9.37 -59.53 22.71
C PRO A 531 10.02 -58.21 23.25
N ARG A 532 10.80 -58.35 24.33
CA ARG A 532 11.27 -57.27 25.24
C ARG A 532 12.71 -56.77 24.97
N THR A 533 13.01 -55.58 25.52
CA THR A 533 14.17 -55.16 26.36
C THR A 533 13.88 -53.72 26.79
N GLY A 534 13.56 -53.41 28.05
CA GLY A 534 14.48 -53.12 29.17
C GLY A 534 14.60 -51.58 29.36
N ASP A 535 14.58 -50.96 30.54
CA ASP A 535 14.54 -51.43 31.94
C ASP A 535 13.72 -50.45 32.83
N ASP A 536 13.32 -50.93 34.02
CA ASP A 536 12.98 -50.29 35.32
C ASP A 536 12.38 -48.86 35.42
N GLY A 537 11.45 -48.58 36.36
CA GLY A 537 10.81 -49.45 37.36
C GLY A 537 9.87 -48.68 38.33
N GLU A 538 9.07 -49.45 39.11
CA GLU A 538 8.25 -49.05 40.30
C GLU A 538 7.14 -47.96 40.13
N GLY A 539 5.91 -48.09 40.66
CA GLY A 539 5.20 -49.22 41.30
C GLY A 539 3.83 -48.82 41.92
N GLY A 540 2.77 -49.65 41.78
CA GLY A 540 1.40 -49.47 42.36
C GLY A 540 0.49 -48.46 41.60
N ALA A 541 -0.75 -48.72 41.15
CA ALA A 541 -1.92 -49.48 41.64
C ALA A 541 -2.66 -48.82 42.85
N SER A 542 -3.99 -48.64 42.89
CA SER A 542 -5.14 -49.06 42.03
C SER A 542 -6.28 -48.00 41.98
N VAL A 543 -7.07 -47.80 40.90
CA VAL A 543 -8.43 -48.36 40.55
C VAL A 543 -9.48 -48.18 41.69
N GLU A 544 -10.74 -47.68 41.55
CA GLU A 544 -11.90 -47.87 40.61
C GLU A 544 -12.75 -46.56 40.44
N GLU A 545 -13.31 -46.18 39.27
CA GLU A 545 -14.61 -46.49 38.58
C GLU A 545 -15.92 -45.82 39.15
N GLN A 546 -16.65 -44.96 38.39
CA GLN A 546 -17.92 -45.15 37.60
C GLN A 546 -19.24 -45.32 38.45
N SER A 547 -20.49 -44.93 38.11
CA SER A 547 -21.19 -44.49 36.86
C SER A 547 -22.55 -43.72 37.04
N GLU A 548 -22.94 -42.90 36.05
CA GLU A 548 -24.29 -42.61 35.42
C GLU A 548 -25.62 -42.12 36.12
N ARG A 549 -26.20 -41.03 35.53
CA ARG A 549 -27.60 -40.74 35.04
C ARG A 549 -28.89 -40.57 35.93
N THR A 550 -29.39 -39.30 36.03
CA THR A 550 -30.69 -38.66 35.58
C THR A 550 -32.02 -39.46 35.36
N PRO A 551 -33.26 -38.83 35.30
CA PRO A 551 -33.71 -37.42 35.52
C PRO A 551 -35.13 -37.16 36.18
N LEU A 552 -35.52 -35.86 36.33
CA LEU A 552 -36.86 -35.21 36.15
C LEU A 552 -37.60 -34.46 37.32
N LEU A 553 -37.94 -33.18 37.00
CA LEU A 553 -39.12 -32.35 37.38
C LEU A 553 -39.21 -31.53 38.71
N HIS A 554 -40.00 -30.43 38.60
CA HIS A 554 -40.18 -29.24 39.48
C HIS A 554 -41.41 -29.34 40.43
N PRO A 555 -41.72 -28.41 41.39
CA PRO A 555 -41.39 -26.97 41.45
C PRO A 555 -40.98 -26.36 42.84
N SER A 556 -40.82 -25.02 42.87
CA SER A 556 -40.36 -24.12 43.97
C SER A 556 -41.53 -23.37 44.67
N PRO A 557 -41.35 -22.34 45.55
CA PRO A 557 -40.26 -21.88 46.46
C PRO A 557 -40.85 -21.65 47.91
N PRO A 558 -40.61 -20.57 48.71
CA PRO A 558 -39.44 -19.70 49.01
C PRO A 558 -39.08 -19.54 50.52
N SER A 559 -37.93 -18.94 50.83
CA SER A 559 -37.63 -18.13 52.06
C SER A 559 -36.28 -17.39 51.82
N SER A 560 -36.07 -16.09 52.02
CA SER A 560 -36.42 -15.07 53.06
C SER A 560 -35.39 -14.97 54.21
N GLY A 561 -34.53 -13.94 54.19
CA GLY A 561 -33.53 -13.68 55.24
C GLY A 561 -32.68 -12.43 54.98
N THR A 562 -33.12 -11.27 55.46
CA THR A 562 -32.45 -9.95 55.35
C THR A 562 -31.68 -9.58 56.62
N TYR A 563 -30.41 -9.16 56.52
CA TYR A 563 -29.69 -8.42 57.59
C TYR A 563 -28.67 -7.44 56.99
N GLU A 564 -28.37 -6.36 57.71
CA GLU A 564 -27.39 -5.31 57.33
C GLU A 564 -26.22 -5.19 58.31
N ALA A 565 -25.20 -4.42 57.89
CA ALA A 565 -24.40 -3.47 58.68
C ALA A 565 -23.12 -3.88 59.46
N THR A 566 -22.20 -2.90 59.49
CA THR A 566 -21.12 -2.61 60.46
C THR A 566 -19.87 -3.50 60.60
N VAL A 567 -18.82 -3.09 59.87
CA VAL A 567 -17.51 -2.61 60.36
C VAL A 567 -16.92 -3.20 61.66
N ALA A 568 -15.72 -3.80 61.55
CA ALA A 568 -14.66 -3.68 62.56
C ALA A 568 -13.26 -3.91 61.95
N THR A 569 -12.29 -3.04 62.25
CA THR A 569 -10.87 -3.16 61.87
C THR A 569 -10.04 -3.85 62.95
N VAL A 570 -8.90 -4.43 62.56
CA VAL A 570 -7.76 -4.67 63.47
C VAL A 570 -6.50 -4.08 62.83
N THR A 571 -5.66 -3.41 63.63
CA THR A 571 -4.48 -2.68 63.14
C THR A 571 -3.36 -2.70 64.19
N THR A 572 -2.13 -2.93 63.75
CA THR A 572 -0.88 -2.52 64.43
C THR A 572 0.08 -2.05 63.32
N SER A 573 0.64 -0.83 63.26
CA SER A 573 1.17 0.14 64.26
C SER A 573 2.54 -0.27 64.83
N ALA A 574 3.53 0.62 65.06
CA ALA A 574 3.64 2.09 64.86
C ALA A 574 5.13 2.43 64.46
N GLN A 575 5.70 3.64 64.39
CA GLN A 575 5.39 5.07 64.68
C GLN A 575 6.41 5.92 63.79
N CYS A 576 6.71 7.23 63.85
CA CYS A 576 6.40 8.40 64.70
C CYS A 576 6.58 9.75 63.92
N LEU A 577 6.78 10.87 64.64
CA LEU A 577 6.90 12.29 64.22
C LEU A 577 7.99 12.98 65.10
N PRO A 578 8.11 14.34 65.33
CA PRO A 578 7.48 15.54 64.74
C PRO A 578 8.39 16.80 64.50
N GLN A 579 7.89 17.86 63.83
CA GLN A 579 7.67 19.22 64.39
C GLN A 579 7.10 20.25 63.36
N ARG A 580 6.90 21.53 63.76
CA ARG A 580 6.07 22.58 63.13
C ARG A 580 6.85 23.86 62.79
N ASP A 581 6.27 24.79 62.01
CA ASP A 581 5.88 26.14 62.50
C ASP A 581 5.20 27.05 61.43
N SER A 582 4.70 28.22 61.86
CA SER A 582 3.97 29.30 61.13
C SER A 582 3.93 30.56 62.03
N PRO A 583 3.36 31.75 61.69
CA PRO A 583 2.72 32.24 60.44
C PRO A 583 3.22 33.65 59.97
N LEU A 584 2.55 34.30 58.98
CA LEU A 584 1.95 35.68 59.06
C LEU A 584 1.58 36.29 57.67
N LEU A 585 0.39 36.94 57.64
CA LEU A 585 -0.17 38.05 56.80
C LEU A 585 0.50 38.48 55.45
N GLY A 586 -0.24 38.83 54.39
CA GLY A 586 -1.70 38.75 54.13
C GLY A 586 -2.26 39.81 53.14
N TYR A 587 -3.45 39.53 52.57
CA TYR A 587 -4.42 40.45 51.91
C TYR A 587 -4.03 41.13 50.55
N ASP A 588 -4.93 41.37 49.57
CA ASP A 588 -6.40 41.13 49.52
C ASP A 588 -6.98 40.89 48.09
N GLY A 589 -8.14 40.21 48.03
CA GLY A 589 -9.13 40.17 46.94
C GLY A 589 -8.79 39.40 45.65
N TYR A 590 -9.66 39.34 44.63
CA TYR A 590 -11.15 39.33 44.50
C TYR A 590 -11.49 39.07 43.00
N TYR A 591 -12.67 38.65 42.52
CA TYR A 591 -14.02 38.42 43.08
C TYR A 591 -14.66 37.13 42.47
N SER A 592 -15.94 36.84 42.74
CA SER A 592 -16.63 35.57 42.42
C SER A 592 -17.85 35.70 41.47
N PRO A 593 -18.31 34.60 40.83
CA PRO A 593 -19.67 34.46 40.27
C PRO A 593 -20.71 34.13 41.36
N ILE A 594 -22.01 34.24 41.03
CA ILE A 594 -23.18 33.95 41.91
C ILE A 594 -24.29 33.25 41.08
N GLU A 595 -25.13 32.43 41.72
CA GLU A 595 -26.17 31.56 41.12
C GLU A 595 -27.62 32.11 41.26
N GLY A 596 -28.56 31.48 40.54
CA GLY A 596 -30.03 31.60 40.71
C GLY A 596 -30.77 32.25 39.51
N SER A 597 -32.03 31.90 39.19
CA SER A 597 -32.89 30.79 39.62
C SER A 597 -34.19 30.72 38.79
N GLU A 598 -34.57 29.51 38.32
CA GLU A 598 -35.93 28.96 38.02
C GLU A 598 -36.98 29.73 37.15
N GLU A 599 -38.01 28.97 36.74
CA GLU A 599 -39.33 29.32 36.13
C GLU A 599 -39.44 29.81 34.66
N ASP A 600 -39.77 28.85 33.77
CA ASP A 600 -40.90 28.78 32.82
C ASP A 600 -41.58 30.06 32.25
N THR A 601 -41.76 30.10 30.91
CA THR A 601 -43.09 30.17 30.25
C THR A 601 -43.03 29.92 28.73
N GLU A 602 -44.20 29.74 28.10
CA GLU A 602 -44.42 29.27 26.72
C GLU A 602 -44.68 30.42 25.70
N ASP A 603 -44.81 30.07 24.41
CA ASP A 603 -45.51 30.80 23.33
C ASP A 603 -44.95 32.17 22.83
N THR A 604 -45.10 32.61 21.56
CA THR A 604 -45.58 32.01 20.28
C THR A 604 -45.07 32.82 19.05
N GLU A 605 -45.30 32.30 17.83
CA GLU A 605 -45.80 32.94 16.57
C GLU A 605 -45.83 34.50 16.47
N ASP A 606 -45.61 35.19 15.33
CA ASP A 606 -45.46 34.78 13.91
C ASP A 606 -44.94 35.94 12.99
N ASP A 607 -44.87 35.68 11.67
CA ASP A 607 -44.98 36.58 10.49
C ASP A 607 -43.94 37.71 10.17
N ASP A 608 -43.06 37.40 9.19
CA ASP A 608 -43.04 37.89 7.78
C ASP A 608 -42.97 39.38 7.33
N GLU A 609 -42.22 39.57 6.22
CA GLU A 609 -42.39 40.51 5.06
C GLU A 609 -42.43 42.06 5.24
N ASP A 610 -42.00 42.91 4.29
CA ASP A 610 -40.95 42.86 3.23
C ASP A 610 -40.70 44.30 2.66
N ASP A 611 -39.54 44.55 1.99
CA ASP A 611 -39.23 45.61 0.98
C ASP A 611 -39.59 47.14 1.24
N ASP A 612 -39.20 48.20 0.50
CA ASP A 612 -38.14 48.50 -0.49
C ASP A 612 -37.84 50.05 -0.51
N THR A 613 -36.84 50.49 -1.29
CA THR A 613 -36.66 51.79 -1.98
C THR A 613 -36.10 53.06 -1.27
N ALA A 614 -34.79 53.25 -1.44
CA ALA A 614 -34.16 54.33 -2.25
C ALA A 614 -34.23 55.85 -1.91
N GLN A 615 -33.03 56.45 -1.72
CA GLN A 615 -32.52 57.71 -2.33
C GLN A 615 -33.11 59.09 -1.86
N LEU A 616 -32.46 60.27 -1.95
CA LEU A 616 -31.20 60.77 -2.57
C LEU A 616 -30.77 62.18 -2.00
N ILE A 617 -29.48 62.57 -2.08
CA ILE A 617 -28.87 63.94 -1.89
C ILE A 617 -28.91 64.54 -0.45
N GLY A 618 -27.88 65.20 0.11
CA GLY A 618 -26.48 65.42 -0.31
C GLY A 618 -25.80 66.70 0.27
N ARG A 619 -24.45 66.70 0.36
CA ARG A 619 -23.50 67.75 0.88
C ARG A 619 -23.44 67.92 2.43
N GLY A 620 -22.27 68.07 3.09
CA GLY A 620 -20.89 67.82 2.65
C GLY A 620 -19.81 68.63 3.41
N ALA A 621 -18.86 67.95 4.09
CA ALA A 621 -17.54 68.44 4.56
C ALA A 621 -16.72 67.27 5.19
N THR A 622 -15.93 66.53 4.42
CA THR A 622 -14.46 66.68 4.33
C THR A 622 -13.63 66.48 5.62
N HIS A 623 -13.13 65.26 5.82
CA HIS A 623 -11.67 65.04 5.81
C HIS A 623 -11.35 63.61 5.35
N THR A 624 -10.34 63.47 4.48
CA THR A 624 -9.98 62.21 3.82
C THR A 624 -8.56 61.79 4.14
N HIS A 625 -8.34 60.49 4.37
CA HIS A 625 -7.11 59.80 3.97
C HIS A 625 -7.36 58.31 3.69
N THR A 626 -8.02 58.04 2.57
CA THR A 626 -7.99 56.74 1.91
C THR A 626 -6.56 56.42 1.44
N HIS A 627 -5.99 55.28 1.85
CA HIS A 627 -5.13 54.42 1.00
C HIS A 627 -4.62 53.18 1.76
N SER A 628 -5.41 52.09 1.77
CA SER A 628 -4.89 50.70 1.74
C SER A 628 -5.98 49.63 1.44
N ALA A 629 -7.11 49.99 0.84
CA ALA A 629 -8.22 49.08 0.55
C ALA A 629 -8.05 48.28 -0.76
N LEU A 630 -6.81 47.95 -1.14
CA LEU A 630 -6.45 47.31 -2.41
C LEU A 630 -5.34 46.26 -2.24
N SER A 631 -5.59 45.24 -1.41
CA SER A 631 -4.65 44.11 -1.22
C SER A 631 -5.31 42.77 -0.85
N ALA A 632 -6.60 42.59 -1.13
CA ALA A 632 -7.39 41.44 -0.65
C ALA A 632 -8.26 40.80 -1.76
N ALA A 633 -7.68 40.56 -2.96
CA ALA A 633 -8.43 40.09 -4.12
C ALA A 633 -7.64 39.07 -4.98
N ARG A 634 -7.14 37.99 -4.35
CA ARG A 634 -6.64 36.74 -4.96
C ARG A 634 -6.38 35.72 -3.82
N MET A 635 -6.69 34.43 -3.92
CA MET A 635 -7.15 33.64 -5.08
C MET A 635 -8.46 32.89 -4.80
N SER A 636 -9.23 32.63 -5.85
CA SER A 636 -10.28 31.60 -5.87
C SER A 636 -9.72 30.24 -6.28
N ILE A 637 -10.58 29.22 -6.34
CA ILE A 637 -10.33 28.00 -7.12
C ILE A 637 -9.89 28.42 -8.55
N VAL A 638 -8.83 27.79 -9.08
CA VAL A 638 -8.25 28.07 -10.41
C VAL A 638 -8.70 27.03 -11.43
N LYS A 639 -8.77 25.77 -11.01
CA LYS A 639 -9.21 24.64 -11.83
C LYS A 639 -9.69 23.51 -10.92
N ILE A 640 -10.71 22.78 -11.39
CA ILE A 640 -11.05 21.44 -10.91
C ILE A 640 -10.93 20.50 -12.11
N HIS A 641 -10.53 19.26 -11.88
CA HIS A 641 -10.48 18.22 -12.91
C HIS A 641 -10.58 16.82 -12.30
N ALA A 642 -11.61 16.08 -12.70
CA ALA A 642 -11.80 14.68 -12.32
C ALA A 642 -11.23 13.70 -13.35
N ARG A 643 -10.88 12.50 -12.89
CA ARG A 643 -10.52 11.34 -13.69
C ARG A 643 -11.04 10.05 -13.06
N GLU A 644 -11.02 8.99 -13.85
CA GLU A 644 -11.24 7.62 -13.39
C GLU A 644 -9.91 7.00 -12.92
N ILE A 645 -9.90 6.43 -11.71
CA ILE A 645 -8.85 5.54 -11.19
C ILE A 645 -9.47 4.19 -10.81
N LEU A 646 -8.73 3.28 -10.17
CA LEU A 646 -9.26 2.00 -9.67
C LEU A 646 -9.25 1.93 -8.14
N ASP A 647 -10.29 1.32 -7.56
CA ASP A 647 -10.35 0.94 -6.14
C ASP A 647 -9.47 -0.29 -5.85
N SER A 648 -9.33 -0.61 -4.56
CA SER A 648 -8.54 -1.73 -4.04
C SER A 648 -9.03 -3.13 -4.45
N ARG A 649 -10.16 -3.21 -5.16
CA ARG A 649 -10.75 -4.42 -5.72
C ARG A 649 -10.68 -4.43 -7.26
N GLY A 650 -10.10 -3.39 -7.88
CA GLY A 650 -9.94 -3.23 -9.33
C GLY A 650 -11.17 -2.69 -10.06
N ASN A 651 -12.16 -2.14 -9.36
CA ASN A 651 -13.29 -1.44 -9.97
C ASN A 651 -12.96 0.05 -10.19
N PRO A 652 -13.52 0.72 -11.20
CA PRO A 652 -13.37 2.16 -11.35
C PRO A 652 -13.85 2.97 -10.15
N THR A 653 -13.22 4.12 -9.88
CA THR A 653 -13.75 5.17 -8.98
C THR A 653 -13.23 6.57 -9.38
N VAL A 654 -13.79 7.62 -8.78
CA VAL A 654 -13.51 9.02 -9.10
C VAL A 654 -12.32 9.54 -8.28
N GLU A 655 -11.36 10.18 -8.95
CA GLU A 655 -10.32 11.02 -8.34
C GLU A 655 -10.44 12.45 -8.89
N VAL A 656 -10.35 13.45 -8.01
CA VAL A 656 -10.41 14.88 -8.35
C VAL A 656 -9.12 15.58 -7.96
N ASP A 657 -8.51 16.32 -8.90
CA ASP A 657 -7.53 17.36 -8.60
C ASP A 657 -8.23 18.74 -8.57
N LEU A 658 -8.11 19.47 -7.46
CA LEU A 658 -8.43 20.90 -7.33
C LEU A 658 -7.14 21.72 -7.28
N TYR A 659 -7.13 22.89 -7.91
CA TYR A 659 -5.96 23.77 -8.01
C TYR A 659 -6.25 25.16 -7.44
N THR A 660 -5.33 25.70 -6.62
CA THR A 660 -5.25 27.10 -6.18
C THR A 660 -3.84 27.64 -6.43
N ASP A 661 -3.49 28.84 -5.93
CA ASP A 661 -2.08 29.30 -5.86
C ASP A 661 -1.22 28.46 -4.92
N LYS A 662 -1.78 27.92 -3.83
CA LYS A 662 -1.09 27.02 -2.89
C LYS A 662 -0.69 25.69 -3.53
N GLY A 663 -1.19 25.37 -4.72
CA GLY A 663 -0.81 24.20 -5.50
C GLY A 663 -2.01 23.33 -5.89
N ARG A 664 -1.82 22.00 -5.79
CA ARG A 664 -2.78 20.99 -6.24
C ARG A 664 -3.19 20.07 -5.09
N PHE A 665 -4.47 20.06 -4.81
CA PHE A 665 -5.13 19.25 -3.80
C PHE A 665 -5.87 18.11 -4.48
N ARG A 666 -5.81 16.91 -3.90
CA ARG A 666 -6.27 15.67 -4.54
C ARG A 666 -7.12 14.87 -3.58
N ALA A 667 -8.27 14.41 -4.05
CA ALA A 667 -9.08 13.45 -3.33
C ALA A 667 -9.58 12.32 -4.23
N ALA A 668 -9.66 11.10 -3.68
CA ALA A 668 -10.29 9.95 -4.31
C ALA A 668 -11.43 9.39 -3.46
N VAL A 669 -12.44 8.81 -4.12
CA VAL A 669 -13.69 8.37 -3.47
C VAL A 669 -13.73 6.84 -3.28
N PRO A 670 -14.08 6.33 -2.08
CA PRO A 670 -14.30 4.90 -1.86
C PRO A 670 -15.69 4.43 -2.34
N SER A 671 -15.88 3.11 -2.48
CA SER A 671 -17.13 2.48 -2.96
C SER A 671 -17.48 1.23 -2.15
N GLY A 672 -18.78 0.98 -1.96
CA GLY A 672 -19.31 -0.16 -1.19
C GLY A 672 -19.20 -1.52 -1.89
N ALA A 673 -19.61 -2.58 -1.17
CA ALA A 673 -19.94 -3.90 -1.74
C ALA A 673 -21.45 -4.12 -1.62
N SER A 674 -21.96 -4.08 -0.39
CA SER A 674 -23.32 -3.60 -0.11
C SER A 674 -23.43 -2.10 -0.43
N THR A 675 -24.61 -1.72 -0.89
CA THR A 675 -25.07 -0.33 -1.02
C THR A 675 -26.49 -0.29 -0.48
N GLY A 676 -26.67 0.24 0.73
CA GLY A 676 -27.98 0.31 1.38
C GLY A 676 -28.98 1.10 0.52
N VAL A 677 -30.26 0.72 0.54
CA VAL A 677 -31.31 1.32 -0.32
C VAL A 677 -31.59 2.81 -0.03
N HIS A 678 -31.01 3.33 1.06
CA HIS A 678 -31.12 4.70 1.53
C HIS A 678 -29.81 5.51 1.40
N GLU A 679 -28.72 4.92 0.87
CA GLU A 679 -27.47 5.66 0.58
C GLU A 679 -27.67 6.70 -0.54
N ALA A 680 -26.88 7.77 -0.51
CA ALA A 680 -26.71 8.67 -1.65
C ALA A 680 -26.07 7.91 -2.84
N LEU A 681 -26.55 8.17 -4.05
CA LEU A 681 -26.32 7.30 -5.19
C LEU A 681 -24.87 7.40 -5.72
N GLU A 682 -24.14 6.28 -5.72
CA GLU A 682 -22.91 6.19 -6.52
C GLU A 682 -23.26 6.10 -8.00
N LEU A 683 -22.97 7.14 -8.79
CA LEU A 683 -23.26 7.14 -10.22
C LEU A 683 -22.25 6.26 -10.98
N ARG A 684 -22.77 5.22 -11.63
CA ARG A 684 -22.05 4.27 -12.49
C ARG A 684 -22.50 4.38 -13.96
N ASP A 685 -21.61 4.04 -14.87
CA ASP A 685 -21.85 4.13 -16.32
C ASP A 685 -22.95 3.17 -16.79
N GLY A 686 -23.02 1.96 -16.22
CA GLY A 686 -23.98 0.90 -16.57
C GLY A 686 -23.62 0.09 -17.82
N ASP A 687 -22.67 0.56 -18.64
CA ASP A 687 -22.18 -0.10 -19.84
C ASP A 687 -21.54 -1.47 -19.53
N LYS A 688 -22.27 -2.56 -19.79
CA LYS A 688 -21.82 -3.93 -19.54
C LYS A 688 -20.56 -4.31 -20.33
N THR A 689 -20.20 -3.60 -21.40
CA THR A 689 -18.98 -3.85 -22.16
C THR A 689 -17.72 -3.26 -21.50
N ARG A 690 -17.88 -2.27 -20.61
CA ARG A 690 -16.80 -1.52 -19.96
C ARG A 690 -16.83 -1.74 -18.44
N TYR A 691 -15.78 -2.35 -17.90
CA TYR A 691 -15.68 -2.70 -16.46
C TYR A 691 -16.95 -3.38 -15.89
N LEU A 692 -17.60 -4.24 -16.69
CA LEU A 692 -18.83 -4.97 -16.32
C LEU A 692 -20.05 -4.07 -15.96
N GLY A 693 -20.04 -2.80 -16.39
CA GLY A 693 -21.02 -1.77 -16.02
C GLY A 693 -20.58 -0.82 -14.91
N LYS A 694 -19.39 -1.04 -14.32
CA LYS A 694 -18.88 -0.28 -13.17
C LYS A 694 -18.01 0.93 -13.53
N GLY A 695 -17.92 1.34 -14.80
CA GLY A 695 -17.25 2.60 -15.15
C GLY A 695 -17.85 3.81 -14.40
N VAL A 696 -17.09 4.89 -14.28
CA VAL A 696 -17.55 6.16 -13.67
C VAL A 696 -17.34 7.37 -14.59
N THR A 697 -17.27 7.17 -15.90
CA THR A 697 -17.04 8.27 -16.85
C THR A 697 -18.16 9.33 -16.80
N LYS A 698 -19.40 8.95 -16.48
CA LYS A 698 -20.50 9.91 -16.23
C LYS A 698 -20.24 10.83 -15.04
N ALA A 699 -19.86 10.28 -13.88
CA ALA A 699 -19.56 11.07 -12.68
C ALA A 699 -18.34 11.98 -12.90
N VAL A 700 -17.30 11.45 -13.57
CA VAL A 700 -16.12 12.21 -13.99
C VAL A 700 -16.50 13.34 -14.96
N ASP A 701 -17.43 13.10 -15.90
CA ASP A 701 -17.95 14.13 -16.80
C ASP A 701 -18.71 15.21 -16.05
N HIS A 702 -19.60 14.88 -15.11
CA HIS A 702 -20.34 15.87 -14.31
C HIS A 702 -19.41 16.76 -13.49
N VAL A 703 -18.34 16.21 -12.88
CA VAL A 703 -17.34 17.06 -12.22
C VAL A 703 -16.65 18.00 -13.21
N ASN A 704 -16.21 17.51 -14.37
CA ASN A 704 -15.45 18.30 -15.34
C ASN A 704 -16.30 19.32 -16.13
N LYS A 705 -17.59 19.05 -16.35
CA LYS A 705 -18.47 19.80 -17.28
C LYS A 705 -19.52 20.65 -16.58
N ASP A 706 -20.04 20.20 -15.43
CA ASP A 706 -21.15 20.87 -14.73
C ASP A 706 -20.69 21.54 -13.44
N ILE A 707 -20.05 20.77 -12.53
CA ILE A 707 -19.63 21.28 -11.21
C ILE A 707 -18.43 22.23 -11.33
N ALA A 708 -17.37 21.84 -12.03
CA ALA A 708 -16.14 22.63 -12.11
C ALA A 708 -16.36 24.05 -12.68
N PRO A 709 -17.09 24.28 -13.80
CA PRO A 709 -17.34 25.64 -14.28
C PRO A 709 -18.13 26.49 -13.29
N LYS A 710 -19.12 25.90 -12.59
CA LYS A 710 -19.97 26.66 -11.65
C LYS A 710 -19.25 27.08 -10.37
N LEU A 711 -18.36 26.24 -9.84
CA LEU A 711 -17.51 26.63 -8.70
C LEU A 711 -16.49 27.73 -9.09
N LEU A 712 -15.94 27.66 -10.31
CA LEU A 712 -15.04 28.70 -10.85
C LEU A 712 -15.76 30.03 -11.12
N GLU A 713 -17.01 29.98 -11.58
CA GLU A 713 -17.88 31.15 -11.82
C GLU A 713 -18.21 31.89 -10.51
N LYS A 714 -18.58 31.14 -9.46
CA LYS A 714 -19.00 31.68 -8.16
C LYS A 714 -17.84 32.19 -7.30
N LYS A 715 -16.60 31.77 -7.55
CA LYS A 715 -15.35 32.25 -6.91
C LYS A 715 -15.36 32.18 -5.36
N LEU A 716 -16.04 31.19 -4.81
CA LEU A 716 -16.04 30.93 -3.36
C LEU A 716 -14.62 30.63 -2.86
N SER A 717 -14.35 30.96 -1.60
CA SER A 717 -13.09 30.64 -0.93
C SER A 717 -13.08 29.16 -0.52
N VAL A 718 -11.95 28.47 -0.69
CA VAL A 718 -11.82 27.04 -0.35
C VAL A 718 -11.91 26.74 1.16
N VAL A 719 -11.90 27.77 2.02
CA VAL A 719 -12.18 27.61 3.46
C VAL A 719 -13.68 27.59 3.79
N ASP A 720 -14.54 28.07 2.89
CA ASP A 720 -16.00 28.10 3.05
C ASP A 720 -16.62 26.75 2.63
N GLN A 721 -16.17 25.65 3.27
CA GLN A 721 -16.56 24.27 2.94
C GLN A 721 -18.08 24.12 2.80
N GLU A 722 -18.84 24.63 3.77
CA GLU A 722 -20.31 24.57 3.81
C GLU A 722 -20.96 25.25 2.60
N LYS A 723 -20.48 26.43 2.19
CA LYS A 723 -21.04 27.16 1.03
C LYS A 723 -20.73 26.45 -0.29
N ILE A 724 -19.57 25.78 -0.38
CA ILE A 724 -19.17 25.04 -1.58
C ILE A 724 -19.93 23.71 -1.67
N ASP A 725 -20.08 22.99 -0.56
CA ASP A 725 -20.88 21.77 -0.49
C ASP A 725 -22.35 22.08 -0.79
N GLN A 726 -22.96 23.04 -0.10
CA GLN A 726 -24.35 23.46 -0.31
C GLN A 726 -24.62 23.87 -1.77
N LEU A 727 -23.72 24.63 -2.40
CA LEU A 727 -23.82 24.97 -3.82
C LEU A 727 -23.79 23.73 -4.73
N MET A 728 -23.04 22.68 -4.39
CA MET A 728 -23.08 21.41 -5.13
C MET A 728 -24.37 20.63 -4.90
N LEU A 729 -24.95 20.68 -3.69
CA LEU A 729 -26.26 20.09 -3.39
C LEU A 729 -27.38 20.78 -4.19
N GLU A 730 -27.38 22.11 -4.26
CA GLU A 730 -28.32 22.91 -5.04
C GLU A 730 -28.18 22.69 -6.54
N LEU A 731 -26.93 22.56 -7.04
CA LEU A 731 -26.67 22.27 -8.45
C LEU A 731 -27.08 20.85 -8.85
N ASP A 732 -27.04 19.87 -7.93
CA ASP A 732 -27.62 18.54 -8.16
C ASP A 732 -29.15 18.63 -8.11
N GLY A 733 -29.71 19.06 -6.97
CA GLY A 733 -31.13 19.26 -6.76
C GLY A 733 -31.94 17.99 -6.50
N THR A 734 -31.29 16.85 -6.19
CA THR A 734 -31.98 15.63 -5.74
C THR A 734 -31.55 15.19 -4.34
N GLU A 735 -32.51 14.68 -3.56
CA GLU A 735 -32.29 14.27 -2.16
C GLU A 735 -31.16 13.25 -1.98
N ASN A 736 -31.01 12.33 -2.94
CA ASN A 736 -30.01 11.27 -2.91
C ASN A 736 -28.81 11.51 -3.84
N LYS A 737 -28.58 12.76 -4.29
CA LYS A 737 -27.42 13.14 -5.13
C LYS A 737 -27.33 12.35 -6.45
N SER A 738 -28.48 11.95 -7.00
CA SER A 738 -28.57 11.00 -8.12
C SER A 738 -28.36 11.60 -9.50
N LYS A 739 -28.29 12.93 -9.64
CA LYS A 739 -28.09 13.59 -10.94
C LYS A 739 -26.61 13.64 -11.33
N PHE A 740 -25.74 14.04 -10.41
CA PHE A 740 -24.28 14.02 -10.62
C PHE A 740 -23.62 12.76 -10.05
N GLY A 741 -24.23 12.16 -9.03
CA GLY A 741 -23.65 11.08 -8.23
C GLY A 741 -22.98 11.62 -6.96
N ALA A 742 -23.22 10.96 -5.83
CA ALA A 742 -22.53 11.24 -4.56
C ALA A 742 -21.00 11.11 -4.70
N ASN A 743 -20.53 10.26 -5.62
CA ASN A 743 -19.12 10.11 -5.98
C ASN A 743 -18.53 11.29 -6.79
N ALA A 744 -19.34 12.03 -7.53
CA ALA A 744 -18.92 13.28 -8.16
C ALA A 744 -18.78 14.41 -7.13
N ILE A 745 -19.82 14.62 -6.31
CA ILE A 745 -19.88 15.68 -5.30
C ILE A 745 -18.81 15.48 -4.22
N LEU A 746 -18.72 14.27 -3.65
CA LEU A 746 -17.76 13.99 -2.59
C LEU A 746 -16.31 14.17 -3.06
N GLY A 747 -15.98 13.75 -4.29
CA GLY A 747 -14.62 13.91 -4.83
C GLY A 747 -14.18 15.37 -4.86
N VAL A 748 -15.09 16.29 -5.20
CA VAL A 748 -14.84 17.73 -5.14
C VAL A 748 -14.80 18.22 -3.69
N SER A 749 -15.79 17.84 -2.88
CA SER A 749 -15.93 18.21 -1.46
C SER A 749 -14.66 17.92 -0.64
N LEU A 750 -14.09 16.73 -0.79
CA LEU A 750 -12.85 16.29 -0.15
C LEU A 750 -11.62 17.08 -0.65
N ALA A 751 -11.57 17.41 -1.95
CA ALA A 751 -10.47 18.17 -2.55
C ALA A 751 -10.52 19.66 -2.15
N VAL A 752 -11.72 20.22 -1.96
CA VAL A 752 -11.96 21.56 -1.38
C VAL A 752 -11.46 21.60 0.05
N CYS A 753 -11.83 20.64 0.91
CA CYS A 753 -11.38 20.59 2.30
C CYS A 753 -9.85 20.52 2.42
N LYS A 754 -9.20 19.72 1.57
CA LYS A 754 -7.72 19.68 1.47
C LYS A 754 -7.09 21.02 1.06
N ALA A 755 -7.76 21.79 0.19
CA ALA A 755 -7.32 23.12 -0.19
C ALA A 755 -7.59 24.16 0.91
N GLY A 756 -8.72 24.09 1.62
CA GLY A 756 -9.07 24.95 2.75
C GLY A 756 -8.07 24.83 3.92
N ALA A 757 -7.58 23.62 4.19
CA ALA A 757 -6.51 23.39 5.16
C ALA A 757 -5.22 24.11 4.77
N ALA A 758 -4.79 23.98 3.51
CA ALA A 758 -3.59 24.63 2.99
C ALA A 758 -3.73 26.16 2.86
N GLU A 759 -4.93 26.68 2.60
CA GLU A 759 -5.21 28.12 2.59
C GLU A 759 -5.08 28.72 4.00
N LYS A 760 -5.60 28.03 5.01
CA LYS A 760 -5.38 28.36 6.44
C LYS A 760 -3.93 28.13 6.91
N GLY A 761 -3.11 27.39 6.16
CA GLY A 761 -1.75 27.01 6.55
C GLY A 761 -1.70 25.97 7.69
N VAL A 762 -2.74 25.13 7.84
CA VAL A 762 -2.86 24.14 8.93
C VAL A 762 -2.97 22.70 8.38
N PRO A 763 -2.67 21.66 9.18
CA PRO A 763 -2.94 20.28 8.82
C PRO A 763 -4.44 20.01 8.57
N LEU A 764 -4.76 19.00 7.75
CA LEU A 764 -6.14 18.68 7.39
C LEU A 764 -7.00 18.33 8.61
N TYR A 765 -6.50 17.50 9.54
CA TYR A 765 -7.22 17.21 10.79
C TYR A 765 -7.56 18.47 11.61
N ARG A 766 -6.68 19.48 11.62
CA ARG A 766 -6.93 20.77 12.31
C ARG A 766 -7.97 21.60 11.57
N HIS A 767 -7.94 21.63 10.24
CA HIS A 767 -8.98 22.30 9.45
C HIS A 767 -10.36 21.66 9.66
N ILE A 768 -10.43 20.33 9.72
CA ILE A 768 -11.65 19.58 10.02
C ILE A 768 -12.11 19.86 11.46
N ALA A 769 -11.20 19.93 12.44
CA ALA A 769 -11.52 20.34 13.80
C ALA A 769 -12.11 21.76 13.86
N ASP A 770 -11.61 22.71 13.06
CA ASP A 770 -12.21 24.05 12.96
C ASP A 770 -13.65 24.00 12.42
N LEU A 771 -13.91 23.22 11.36
CA LEU A 771 -15.23 23.06 10.75
C LEU A 771 -16.21 22.34 11.71
N ALA A 772 -15.69 21.41 12.51
CA ALA A 772 -16.43 20.75 13.57
C ALA A 772 -16.63 21.65 14.81
N GLY A 773 -15.79 22.67 15.01
CA GLY A 773 -15.82 23.53 16.20
C GLY A 773 -15.12 22.93 17.42
N HIS A 774 -14.22 21.97 17.23
CA HIS A 774 -13.41 21.38 18.31
C HIS A 774 -12.12 22.19 18.54
N ALA A 775 -11.87 22.59 19.80
CA ALA A 775 -10.66 23.30 20.19
C ALA A 775 -9.44 22.37 20.22
N ASP A 776 -9.56 21.25 20.94
CA ASP A 776 -8.57 20.16 20.99
C ASP A 776 -8.83 19.11 19.88
N VAL A 777 -7.95 18.09 19.79
CA VAL A 777 -8.11 16.90 18.95
C VAL A 777 -7.71 15.63 19.70
N ILE A 778 -8.20 14.46 19.28
CA ILE A 778 -7.87 13.16 19.89
C ILE A 778 -7.70 12.06 18.84
N LEU A 779 -6.74 11.14 19.07
CA LEU A 779 -6.49 9.98 18.24
C LEU A 779 -7.45 8.82 18.57
N PRO A 780 -7.97 8.11 17.56
CA PRO A 780 -8.94 7.05 17.74
C PRO A 780 -8.32 5.72 18.16
N VAL A 781 -9.10 4.86 18.82
CA VAL A 781 -8.80 3.42 18.87
C VAL A 781 -9.07 2.82 17.48
N PRO A 782 -8.09 2.11 16.88
CA PRO A 782 -8.31 1.40 15.63
C PRO A 782 -9.08 0.09 15.85
N ALA A 783 -10.21 -0.07 15.16
CA ALA A 783 -10.92 -1.32 15.02
C ALA A 783 -10.40 -2.06 13.77
N PHE A 784 -9.60 -3.11 14.00
CA PHE A 784 -9.00 -3.87 12.91
C PHE A 784 -9.88 -5.05 12.52
N ASN A 785 -10.44 -5.07 11.30
CA ASN A 785 -11.10 -6.26 10.76
C ASN A 785 -10.05 -7.37 10.54
N VAL A 786 -10.23 -8.54 11.17
CA VAL A 786 -9.22 -9.62 11.17
C VAL A 786 -9.76 -11.00 10.79
N ILE A 787 -11.08 -11.24 10.85
CA ILE A 787 -11.74 -12.40 10.23
C ILE A 787 -12.98 -11.92 9.46
N ASN A 788 -13.10 -12.33 8.21
CA ASN A 788 -14.22 -12.01 7.33
C ASN A 788 -15.17 -13.21 7.16
N GLY A 789 -16.47 -12.92 7.20
CA GLY A 789 -17.58 -13.80 6.82
C GLY A 789 -18.53 -13.06 5.88
N GLY A 790 -19.85 -13.24 6.06
CA GLY A 790 -20.89 -12.53 5.33
C GLY A 790 -20.71 -12.58 3.82
N SER A 791 -21.09 -11.50 3.12
CA SER A 791 -20.84 -11.36 1.69
C SER A 791 -19.40 -10.96 1.35
N HIS A 792 -18.59 -10.59 2.36
CA HIS A 792 -17.15 -10.33 2.23
C HIS A 792 -16.27 -11.60 2.13
N ALA A 793 -16.80 -12.82 2.33
CA ALA A 793 -16.02 -14.06 2.24
C ALA A 793 -16.80 -15.29 1.75
N GLY A 794 -16.18 -16.07 0.85
CA GLY A 794 -16.70 -17.35 0.33
C GLY A 794 -16.61 -18.55 1.29
N ASN A 795 -16.54 -18.31 2.60
CA ASN A 795 -16.75 -19.31 3.66
C ASN A 795 -18.23 -19.42 4.02
N LYS A 796 -18.58 -20.25 5.02
CA LYS A 796 -19.97 -20.40 5.49
C LYS A 796 -20.40 -19.35 6.52
N LEU A 797 -19.47 -18.87 7.34
CA LEU A 797 -19.63 -17.85 8.39
C LEU A 797 -20.57 -16.71 7.97
N ALA A 798 -21.71 -16.55 8.66
CA ALA A 798 -22.74 -15.59 8.26
C ALA A 798 -22.42 -14.14 8.64
N MET A 799 -21.85 -13.91 9.82
CA MET A 799 -21.49 -12.56 10.30
C MET A 799 -20.29 -12.03 9.53
N GLN A 800 -20.29 -10.73 9.19
CA GLN A 800 -19.43 -10.19 8.13
C GLN A 800 -18.00 -9.88 8.57
N GLU A 801 -17.79 -9.31 9.76
CA GLU A 801 -16.47 -8.88 10.24
C GLU A 801 -16.32 -9.18 11.73
N PHE A 802 -15.14 -9.68 12.10
CA PHE A 802 -14.74 -9.80 13.50
C PHE A 802 -13.48 -8.94 13.69
N MET A 803 -13.59 -7.97 14.59
CA MET A 803 -12.62 -6.90 14.79
C MET A 803 -11.92 -7.01 16.14
N ILE A 804 -10.67 -6.52 16.21
CA ILE A 804 -9.95 -6.32 17.48
C ILE A 804 -9.69 -4.82 17.71
N LEU A 805 -9.95 -4.36 18.92
CA LEU A 805 -9.78 -2.97 19.36
C LEU A 805 -8.82 -2.92 20.56
N PRO A 806 -7.60 -2.38 20.44
CA PRO A 806 -6.59 -2.36 21.50
C PRO A 806 -6.79 -1.18 22.46
N VAL A 807 -7.95 -1.12 23.14
CA VAL A 807 -8.33 -0.04 24.08
C VAL A 807 -7.39 0.13 25.29
N GLY A 808 -6.57 -0.88 25.60
CA GLY A 808 -5.53 -0.83 26.64
C GLY A 808 -4.14 -0.42 26.14
N ALA A 809 -4.01 0.04 24.89
CA ALA A 809 -2.80 0.72 24.43
C ALA A 809 -2.65 2.09 25.10
N ALA A 810 -1.41 2.53 25.35
CA ALA A 810 -1.14 3.86 25.90
C ALA A 810 -1.24 4.98 24.85
N ASN A 811 -1.01 4.66 23.58
CA ASN A 811 -1.01 5.58 22.44
C ASN A 811 -1.31 4.85 21.12
N PHE A 812 -1.46 5.59 20.02
CA PHE A 812 -1.87 5.04 18.73
C PHE A 812 -0.79 4.13 18.11
N HIS A 813 0.49 4.50 18.24
CA HIS A 813 1.61 3.65 17.81
C HIS A 813 1.63 2.29 18.55
N GLU A 814 1.38 2.24 19.87
CA GLU A 814 1.21 0.97 20.57
C GLU A 814 -0.03 0.20 20.08
N ALA A 815 -1.16 0.88 19.85
CA ALA A 815 -2.37 0.27 19.31
C ALA A 815 -2.10 -0.42 17.95
N MET A 816 -1.35 0.24 17.07
CA MET A 816 -0.91 -0.33 15.78
C MET A 816 -0.02 -1.56 15.95
N ARG A 817 0.96 -1.52 16.87
CA ARG A 817 1.81 -2.67 17.18
C ARG A 817 0.98 -3.86 17.67
N ILE A 818 0.12 -3.64 18.67
CA ILE A 818 -0.73 -4.67 19.26
C ILE A 818 -1.63 -5.33 18.20
N GLY A 819 -2.30 -4.54 17.37
CA GLY A 819 -3.14 -5.05 16.28
C GLY A 819 -2.37 -5.90 15.27
N ALA A 820 -1.18 -5.45 14.87
CA ALA A 820 -0.33 -6.18 13.93
C ALA A 820 0.22 -7.49 14.52
N GLU A 821 0.63 -7.51 15.79
CA GLU A 821 1.16 -8.71 16.45
C GLU A 821 0.08 -9.78 16.70
N VAL A 822 -1.15 -9.37 17.04
CA VAL A 822 -2.31 -10.27 17.13
C VAL A 822 -2.70 -10.79 15.75
N TYR A 823 -2.75 -9.94 14.72
CA TYR A 823 -3.04 -10.36 13.34
C TYR A 823 -2.04 -11.42 12.83
N HIS A 824 -0.74 -11.26 13.11
CA HIS A 824 0.27 -12.26 12.76
C HIS A 824 0.17 -13.56 13.59
N ASN A 825 -0.24 -13.47 14.87
CA ASN A 825 -0.54 -14.65 15.67
C ASN A 825 -1.79 -15.39 15.17
N LEU A 826 -2.87 -14.67 14.85
CA LEU A 826 -4.09 -15.20 14.24
C LEU A 826 -3.79 -15.90 12.91
N LYS A 827 -2.98 -15.28 12.04
CA LYS A 827 -2.49 -15.91 10.79
C LYS A 827 -1.82 -17.26 11.07
N SER A 828 -1.05 -17.34 12.15
CA SER A 828 -0.34 -18.55 12.56
C SER A 828 -1.28 -19.62 13.14
N VAL A 829 -2.30 -19.22 13.91
CA VAL A 829 -3.36 -20.11 14.44
C VAL A 829 -4.20 -20.68 13.29
N ILE A 830 -4.69 -19.82 12.39
CA ILE A 830 -5.48 -20.21 11.21
C ILE A 830 -4.66 -21.16 10.31
N LYS A 831 -3.38 -20.84 10.03
CA LYS A 831 -2.47 -21.71 9.27
C LYS A 831 -2.27 -23.08 9.91
N GLY A 832 -2.27 -23.15 11.24
CA GLY A 832 -2.16 -24.40 11.99
C GLY A 832 -3.42 -25.26 11.94
N LYS A 833 -4.61 -24.64 12.03
CA LYS A 833 -5.90 -25.34 12.13
C LYS A 833 -6.54 -25.66 10.76
N TYR A 834 -6.49 -24.73 9.81
CA TYR A 834 -7.16 -24.85 8.49
C TYR A 834 -6.17 -24.93 7.31
N GLY A 835 -4.86 -24.81 7.57
CA GLY A 835 -3.82 -24.85 6.54
C GLY A 835 -3.50 -23.48 5.91
N LYS A 836 -2.48 -23.46 5.05
CA LYS A 836 -1.92 -22.20 4.48
C LYS A 836 -2.93 -21.38 3.67
N ASP A 837 -3.80 -22.02 2.92
CA ASP A 837 -4.66 -21.34 1.94
C ASP A 837 -5.82 -20.58 2.61
N ALA A 838 -6.16 -20.95 3.85
CA ALA A 838 -7.05 -20.19 4.73
C ALA A 838 -6.42 -18.89 5.29
N THR A 839 -5.13 -18.62 5.02
CA THR A 839 -4.46 -17.35 5.35
C THR A 839 -4.37 -16.36 4.19
N ASN A 840 -5.10 -16.64 3.11
CA ASN A 840 -5.49 -15.63 2.14
C ASN A 840 -6.44 -14.63 2.81
N VAL A 841 -6.51 -13.41 2.26
CA VAL A 841 -7.24 -12.28 2.84
C VAL A 841 -8.38 -11.82 1.96
N GLY A 842 -9.43 -11.28 2.58
CA GLY A 842 -10.53 -10.61 1.86
C GLY A 842 -10.16 -9.20 1.37
N ASP A 843 -11.16 -8.46 0.91
CA ASP A 843 -11.02 -7.09 0.39
C ASP A 843 -10.39 -6.14 1.42
N GLU A 844 -10.62 -6.38 2.71
CA GLU A 844 -10.17 -5.53 3.83
C GLU A 844 -8.94 -6.07 4.58
N GLY A 845 -8.38 -7.18 4.12
CA GLY A 845 -7.13 -7.74 4.66
C GLY A 845 -7.32 -8.72 5.84
N GLY A 846 -8.52 -8.86 6.39
CA GLY A 846 -8.84 -9.93 7.34
C GLY A 846 -8.88 -11.31 6.68
N PHE A 847 -8.78 -12.38 7.47
CA PHE A 847 -8.70 -13.75 6.96
C PHE A 847 -10.08 -14.35 6.68
N ALA A 848 -10.16 -15.20 5.65
CA ALA A 848 -11.37 -15.95 5.31
C ALA A 848 -11.19 -17.47 5.55
N PRO A 849 -11.04 -17.94 6.81
CA PRO A 849 -11.02 -19.37 7.11
C PRO A 849 -12.38 -20.01 6.80
N ASN A 850 -12.37 -21.29 6.42
CA ASN A 850 -13.60 -22.04 6.12
C ASN A 850 -14.28 -22.52 7.42
N ILE A 851 -14.84 -21.57 8.16
CA ILE A 851 -15.65 -21.78 9.37
C ILE A 851 -17.13 -21.49 9.06
N LEU A 852 -18.01 -22.01 9.92
CA LEU A 852 -19.47 -21.81 9.88
C LEU A 852 -19.94 -21.12 11.17
N GLU A 853 -19.57 -21.67 12.31
CA GLU A 853 -20.00 -21.18 13.62
C GLU A 853 -19.35 -19.84 13.98
N ASN A 854 -20.16 -18.83 14.30
CA ASN A 854 -19.67 -17.51 14.71
C ASN A 854 -18.85 -17.58 16.03
N ASN A 855 -19.18 -18.52 16.92
CA ASN A 855 -18.35 -18.87 18.08
C ASN A 855 -16.93 -19.33 17.70
N GLU A 856 -16.75 -20.00 16.56
CA GLU A 856 -15.43 -20.48 16.14
C GLU A 856 -14.53 -19.32 15.69
N ALA A 857 -15.09 -18.23 15.15
CA ALA A 857 -14.35 -16.99 14.89
C ALA A 857 -13.88 -16.34 16.20
N LEU A 858 -14.75 -16.25 17.20
CA LEU A 858 -14.46 -15.63 18.50
C LEU A 858 -13.39 -16.41 19.29
N GLU A 859 -13.45 -17.76 19.33
CA GLU A 859 -12.39 -18.57 19.94
C GLU A 859 -11.05 -18.48 19.17
N LEU A 860 -11.06 -18.28 17.84
CA LEU A 860 -9.83 -18.02 17.07
C LEU A 860 -9.20 -16.68 17.45
N LEU A 861 -10.01 -15.62 17.63
CA LEU A 861 -9.52 -14.31 18.08
C LEU A 861 -8.96 -14.38 19.49
N LYS A 862 -9.71 -14.95 20.44
CA LYS A 862 -9.29 -15.17 21.82
C LYS A 862 -7.96 -15.94 21.87
N SER A 863 -7.85 -17.06 21.16
CA SER A 863 -6.60 -17.84 21.03
C SER A 863 -5.42 -17.02 20.47
N ALA A 864 -5.68 -16.07 19.57
CA ALA A 864 -4.65 -15.22 18.99
C ALA A 864 -4.22 -14.07 19.92
N ILE A 865 -5.18 -13.48 20.65
CA ILE A 865 -4.97 -12.42 21.64
C ILE A 865 -4.18 -12.96 22.84
N GLU A 866 -4.59 -14.11 23.39
CA GLU A 866 -3.89 -14.82 24.48
C GLU A 866 -2.46 -15.16 24.08
N LYS A 867 -2.27 -15.68 22.87
CA LYS A 867 -0.94 -16.04 22.35
C LYS A 867 -0.03 -14.82 22.07
N ALA A 868 -0.61 -13.67 21.76
CA ALA A 868 0.13 -12.41 21.63
C ALA A 868 0.44 -11.76 23.00
N GLY A 869 -0.22 -12.18 24.08
CA GLY A 869 -0.02 -11.64 25.42
C GLY A 869 -0.78 -10.35 25.72
N TYR A 870 -1.93 -10.12 25.06
CA TYR A 870 -2.68 -8.85 25.13
C TYR A 870 -4.15 -8.99 25.60
N SER A 871 -4.48 -10.05 26.36
CA SER A 871 -5.85 -10.34 26.83
C SER A 871 -6.44 -9.28 27.78
N ASP A 872 -5.61 -8.43 28.38
CA ASP A 872 -5.99 -7.30 29.24
C ASP A 872 -6.14 -5.98 28.45
N LYS A 873 -5.59 -5.91 27.24
CA LYS A 873 -5.54 -4.70 26.40
C LYS A 873 -6.54 -4.66 25.25
N ILE A 874 -7.20 -5.78 24.91
CA ILE A 874 -8.01 -5.90 23.69
C ILE A 874 -9.46 -6.26 24.01
N ILE A 875 -10.38 -5.55 23.36
CA ILE A 875 -11.79 -5.91 23.24
C ILE A 875 -12.11 -6.31 21.79
N ILE A 876 -13.20 -7.02 21.59
CA ILE A 876 -13.68 -7.47 20.28
C ILE A 876 -14.83 -6.57 19.80
N GLY A 877 -14.78 -6.20 18.52
CA GLY A 877 -15.90 -5.64 17.78
C GLY A 877 -16.43 -6.67 16.78
N MET A 878 -17.69 -6.54 16.37
CA MET A 878 -18.29 -7.38 15.32
C MET A 878 -19.12 -6.49 14.38
N ASP A 879 -18.99 -6.68 13.08
CA ASP A 879 -20.04 -6.33 12.11
C ASP A 879 -20.75 -7.61 11.70
N VAL A 880 -22.06 -7.62 11.88
CA VAL A 880 -22.92 -8.75 11.57
C VAL A 880 -23.50 -8.62 10.16
N ALA A 881 -23.79 -7.40 9.69
CA ALA A 881 -24.51 -7.09 8.45
C ALA A 881 -25.79 -7.93 8.27
N ALA A 882 -26.64 -7.98 9.30
CA ALA A 882 -27.74 -8.93 9.39
C ALA A 882 -28.78 -8.83 8.25
N SER A 883 -28.91 -7.65 7.61
CA SER A 883 -29.70 -7.41 6.40
C SER A 883 -29.39 -8.44 5.28
N GLU A 884 -28.11 -8.77 5.08
CA GLU A 884 -27.65 -9.71 4.04
C GLU A 884 -28.26 -11.11 4.21
N PHE A 885 -28.61 -11.51 5.44
CA PHE A 885 -29.21 -12.80 5.77
C PHE A 885 -30.61 -12.73 6.40
N PHE A 886 -31.26 -11.57 6.35
CA PHE A 886 -32.67 -11.42 6.71
C PHE A 886 -33.59 -12.03 5.64
N ARG A 887 -34.49 -12.91 6.06
CA ARG A 887 -35.40 -13.70 5.21
C ARG A 887 -36.77 -13.79 5.89
N ASN A 888 -37.79 -13.17 5.30
CA ASN A 888 -39.20 -13.33 5.71
C ASN A 888 -39.49 -13.06 7.21
N GLY A 889 -38.88 -12.03 7.80
CA GLY A 889 -39.06 -11.71 9.23
C GLY A 889 -38.19 -12.55 10.18
N LYS A 890 -37.13 -13.19 9.66
CA LYS A 890 -36.19 -14.05 10.39
C LYS A 890 -34.78 -13.93 9.81
N TYR A 891 -33.80 -14.59 10.45
CA TYR A 891 -32.39 -14.52 10.12
C TYR A 891 -31.80 -15.91 9.82
N ASP A 892 -30.99 -16.02 8.77
CA ASP A 892 -30.37 -17.27 8.32
C ASP A 892 -28.84 -17.31 8.50
N LEU A 893 -28.38 -17.92 9.59
CA LEU A 893 -26.95 -18.04 9.92
C LEU A 893 -26.16 -19.05 9.06
N ASP A 894 -26.75 -19.64 8.01
CA ASP A 894 -26.04 -20.40 6.96
C ASP A 894 -26.52 -20.02 5.55
N PHE A 895 -26.93 -18.75 5.33
CA PHE A 895 -27.51 -18.25 4.07
C PHE A 895 -26.69 -18.49 2.80
N LYS A 896 -25.38 -18.75 2.94
CA LYS A 896 -24.46 -19.10 1.83
C LYS A 896 -24.56 -20.57 1.42
N SER A 897 -25.31 -21.38 2.17
CA SER A 897 -25.77 -22.72 1.79
C SER A 897 -27.22 -22.66 1.29
N PRO A 898 -27.68 -23.65 0.48
CA PRO A 898 -29.06 -23.70 0.01
C PRO A 898 -30.07 -23.48 1.13
N ASP A 899 -31.09 -22.66 0.87
CA ASP A 899 -32.04 -22.17 1.86
C ASP A 899 -32.83 -23.31 2.55
N ASP A 900 -33.00 -23.20 3.87
CA ASP A 900 -33.88 -24.06 4.67
C ASP A 900 -34.58 -23.22 5.75
N PRO A 901 -35.84 -22.80 5.54
CA PRO A 901 -36.61 -22.02 6.51
C PRO A 901 -36.80 -22.63 7.90
N LYS A 902 -36.40 -23.90 8.11
CA LYS A 902 -36.37 -24.53 9.44
C LYS A 902 -35.18 -24.09 10.29
N ARG A 903 -34.08 -23.63 9.69
CA ARG A 903 -32.90 -23.11 10.40
C ARG A 903 -32.98 -21.61 10.69
N HIS A 904 -33.95 -20.91 10.10
CA HIS A 904 -34.16 -19.47 10.28
C HIS A 904 -34.63 -19.15 11.71
N ILE A 905 -33.88 -18.29 12.40
CA ILE A 905 -34.14 -17.87 13.78
C ILE A 905 -34.82 -16.49 13.84
N THR A 906 -35.54 -16.19 14.92
CA THR A 906 -36.15 -14.87 15.14
C THR A 906 -35.12 -13.84 15.61
N GLY A 907 -35.46 -12.55 15.54
CA GLY A 907 -34.64 -11.47 16.13
C GLY A 907 -34.34 -11.71 17.62
N ASP A 908 -35.33 -12.15 18.42
CA ASP A 908 -35.12 -12.55 19.82
C ASP A 908 -34.05 -13.64 19.99
N GLN A 909 -34.10 -14.70 19.17
CA GLN A 909 -33.13 -15.80 19.22
C GLN A 909 -31.72 -15.34 18.80
N LEU A 910 -31.63 -14.40 17.86
CA LEU A 910 -30.38 -13.80 17.42
C LEU A 910 -29.82 -12.82 18.47
N GLY A 911 -30.67 -12.04 19.12
CA GLY A 911 -30.33 -11.18 20.26
C GLY A 911 -29.80 -11.97 21.46
N ASP A 912 -30.41 -13.11 21.78
CA ASP A 912 -29.91 -14.01 22.83
C ASP A 912 -28.59 -14.71 22.44
N LEU A 913 -28.36 -14.98 21.15
CA LEU A 913 -27.06 -15.43 20.65
C LEU A 913 -25.98 -14.36 20.87
N TYR A 914 -26.25 -13.08 20.57
CA TYR A 914 -25.31 -11.98 20.86
C TYR A 914 -25.04 -11.81 22.35
N LYS A 915 -26.06 -11.90 23.22
CA LYS A 915 -25.88 -11.89 24.68
C LYS A 915 -24.96 -13.03 25.14
N SER A 916 -25.03 -14.20 24.48
CA SER A 916 -24.09 -15.31 24.74
C SER A 916 -22.65 -14.96 24.35
N PHE A 917 -22.44 -14.21 23.26
CA PHE A 917 -21.09 -13.76 22.86
C PHE A 917 -20.53 -12.71 23.82
N ILE A 918 -21.33 -11.70 24.19
CA ILE A 918 -20.96 -10.65 25.15
C ILE A 918 -20.62 -11.24 26.53
N LYS A 919 -21.28 -12.34 26.92
CA LYS A 919 -21.01 -13.06 28.16
C LYS A 919 -19.71 -13.90 28.13
N ASN A 920 -19.37 -14.48 26.99
CA ASN A 920 -18.31 -15.50 26.88
C ASN A 920 -16.99 -14.98 26.32
N TYR A 921 -16.99 -13.82 25.66
CA TYR A 921 -15.83 -13.18 25.04
C TYR A 921 -15.88 -11.66 25.31
N PRO A 922 -14.77 -10.92 25.19
CA PRO A 922 -14.75 -9.47 25.44
C PRO A 922 -15.36 -8.66 24.27
N VAL A 923 -16.55 -9.06 23.78
CA VAL A 923 -17.30 -8.30 22.77
C VAL A 923 -17.88 -7.04 23.42
N GLN A 924 -17.58 -5.88 22.83
CA GLN A 924 -17.92 -4.56 23.38
C GLN A 924 -18.44 -3.58 22.31
N SER A 925 -18.45 -3.98 21.04
CA SER A 925 -19.14 -3.27 19.95
C SER A 925 -19.79 -4.29 19.02
N ILE A 926 -21.06 -4.11 18.70
CA ILE A 926 -21.76 -4.88 17.66
C ILE A 926 -22.41 -3.91 16.68
N GLU A 927 -22.13 -4.10 15.40
CA GLU A 927 -22.61 -3.33 14.25
C GLU A 927 -23.59 -4.19 13.45
N ASP A 928 -24.68 -3.56 12.99
CA ASP A 928 -25.82 -4.16 12.27
C ASP A 928 -26.29 -5.55 12.76
N PRO A 929 -26.61 -5.69 14.07
CA PRO A 929 -27.13 -6.93 14.66
C PRO A 929 -28.47 -7.41 14.08
N PHE A 930 -29.25 -6.53 13.45
CA PHE A 930 -30.56 -6.82 12.84
C PHE A 930 -30.68 -6.08 11.51
N ASP A 931 -31.66 -6.45 10.70
CA ASP A 931 -31.96 -5.84 9.41
C ASP A 931 -32.17 -4.32 9.53
N GLN A 932 -31.83 -3.59 8.46
CA GLN A 932 -31.96 -2.13 8.33
C GLN A 932 -33.34 -1.56 8.70
N ASP A 933 -34.42 -2.36 8.63
CA ASP A 933 -35.79 -1.95 8.97
C ASP A 933 -36.40 -2.72 10.17
N ASP A 934 -35.65 -3.58 10.86
CA ASP A 934 -36.12 -4.34 12.05
C ASP A 934 -36.04 -3.52 13.35
N TRP A 935 -36.68 -2.34 13.32
CA TRP A 935 -36.66 -1.33 14.39
C TRP A 935 -37.03 -1.86 15.78
N GLU A 936 -37.86 -2.91 15.85
CA GLU A 936 -38.26 -3.52 17.12
C GLU A 936 -37.09 -4.27 17.76
N ASN A 937 -36.42 -5.17 17.02
CA ASN A 937 -35.33 -5.96 17.57
C ASN A 937 -34.09 -5.11 17.87
N TRP A 938 -33.78 -4.09 17.06
CA TRP A 938 -32.76 -3.07 17.38
C TRP A 938 -33.04 -2.41 18.74
N THR A 939 -34.23 -1.84 18.92
CA THR A 939 -34.63 -1.13 20.16
C THR A 939 -34.60 -2.08 21.37
N LYS A 940 -35.15 -3.29 21.21
CA LYS A 940 -35.23 -4.33 22.25
C LYS A 940 -33.86 -4.88 22.66
N PHE A 941 -32.91 -4.95 21.72
CA PHE A 941 -31.56 -5.41 22.00
C PHE A 941 -30.72 -4.31 22.66
N THR A 942 -30.71 -3.10 22.10
CA THR A 942 -29.96 -1.94 22.64
C THR A 942 -30.40 -1.56 24.05
N SER A 943 -31.68 -1.72 24.40
CA SER A 943 -32.18 -1.55 25.77
C SER A 943 -31.86 -2.72 26.73
N SER A 944 -31.23 -3.80 26.25
CA SER A 944 -30.89 -5.00 27.02
C SER A 944 -29.39 -5.23 27.25
N VAL A 945 -28.51 -4.37 26.70
CA VAL A 945 -27.05 -4.49 26.80
C VAL A 945 -26.38 -3.13 27.01
N ASP A 946 -25.25 -3.11 27.72
CA ASP A 946 -24.48 -1.88 28.02
C ASP A 946 -23.33 -1.63 27.02
N ILE A 947 -23.15 -2.51 26.04
CA ILE A 947 -22.08 -2.40 25.02
C ILE A 947 -22.37 -1.30 23.98
N GLN A 948 -21.40 -1.02 23.11
CA GLN A 948 -21.66 -0.19 21.94
C GLN A 948 -22.50 -0.97 20.91
N ILE A 949 -23.58 -0.35 20.43
CA ILE A 949 -24.39 -0.83 19.31
C ILE A 949 -24.29 0.20 18.19
N VAL A 950 -23.71 -0.19 17.06
CA VAL A 950 -23.43 0.67 15.91
C VAL A 950 -24.48 0.46 14.83
N GLY A 951 -25.05 1.54 14.30
CA GLY A 951 -25.92 1.49 13.12
C GLY A 951 -25.19 1.92 11.84
N ASP A 952 -25.07 1.00 10.89
CA ASP A 952 -24.51 1.22 9.54
C ASP A 952 -25.62 1.26 8.49
N ASP A 953 -26.09 0.13 7.94
CA ASP A 953 -27.24 0.10 7.01
C ASP A 953 -28.52 0.67 7.65
N LEU A 954 -28.64 0.58 8.98
CA LEU A 954 -29.71 1.22 9.77
C LEU A 954 -29.74 2.75 9.62
N THR A 955 -28.58 3.39 9.47
CA THR A 955 -28.44 4.85 9.51
C THR A 955 -27.98 5.46 8.18
N VAL A 956 -27.21 4.73 7.38
CA VAL A 956 -26.55 5.12 6.12
C VAL A 956 -25.93 6.51 6.13
N THR A 957 -25.37 6.94 7.28
CA THR A 957 -24.85 8.29 7.51
C THR A 957 -25.89 9.42 7.22
N ASN A 958 -27.19 9.10 7.16
CA ASN A 958 -28.26 10.00 6.74
C ASN A 958 -28.95 10.65 7.97
N PRO A 959 -28.97 12.00 8.09
CA PRO A 959 -29.55 12.69 9.25
C PRO A 959 -31.00 12.30 9.58
N LYS A 960 -31.86 12.04 8.59
CA LYS A 960 -33.26 11.60 8.83
C LYS A 960 -33.30 10.21 9.46
N ARG A 961 -32.45 9.30 8.98
CA ARG A 961 -32.35 7.92 9.48
C ARG A 961 -31.73 7.87 10.89
N ILE A 962 -30.73 8.72 11.14
CA ILE A 962 -30.11 8.93 12.47
C ILE A 962 -31.14 9.47 13.46
N GLN A 963 -31.87 10.53 13.11
CA GLN A 963 -32.89 11.14 13.97
C GLN A 963 -33.97 10.13 14.39
N GLN A 964 -34.51 9.35 13.44
CA GLN A 964 -35.48 8.29 13.76
C GLN A 964 -34.88 7.19 14.66
N ALA A 965 -33.60 6.87 14.49
CA ALA A 965 -32.90 5.87 15.30
C ALA A 965 -32.58 6.38 16.72
N VAL A 966 -32.34 7.69 16.90
CA VAL A 966 -32.25 8.38 18.20
C VAL A 966 -33.61 8.33 18.92
N GLU A 967 -34.69 8.73 18.26
CA GLU A 967 -36.06 8.73 18.82
C GLU A 967 -36.48 7.34 19.30
N LYS A 968 -36.17 6.30 18.52
CA LYS A 968 -36.44 4.90 18.86
C LYS A 968 -35.46 4.32 19.88
N LYS A 969 -34.31 4.96 20.13
CA LYS A 969 -33.17 4.39 20.90
C LYS A 969 -32.70 3.06 20.31
N ALA A 970 -32.67 2.99 18.98
CA ALA A 970 -32.40 1.76 18.22
C ALA A 970 -30.94 1.31 18.33
N CYS A 971 -29.99 2.26 18.37
CA CYS A 971 -28.56 2.02 18.57
C CYS A 971 -27.96 3.14 19.46
N ASN A 972 -26.64 3.09 19.72
CA ASN A 972 -25.94 4.09 20.55
C ASN A 972 -24.59 4.57 19.94
N CYS A 973 -24.33 4.23 18.68
CA CYS A 973 -23.20 4.70 17.90
C CYS A 973 -23.57 4.79 16.40
N LEU A 974 -23.07 5.82 15.73
CA LEU A 974 -23.15 5.99 14.28
C LEU A 974 -21.92 5.38 13.60
N LEU A 975 -22.10 4.61 12.52
CA LEU A 975 -20.99 4.39 11.58
C LEU A 975 -20.95 5.54 10.57
N LEU A 976 -19.83 6.28 10.50
CA LEU A 976 -19.69 7.44 9.63
C LEU A 976 -18.93 7.08 8.35
N LYS A 977 -19.67 6.86 7.26
CA LYS A 977 -19.14 6.64 5.90
C LYS A 977 -19.44 7.86 5.03
N VAL A 978 -18.44 8.71 4.81
CA VAL A 978 -18.61 9.99 4.07
C VAL A 978 -19.23 9.86 2.67
N ASN A 979 -19.12 8.71 2.02
CA ASN A 979 -19.70 8.45 0.70
C ASN A 979 -21.16 7.95 0.73
N GLN A 980 -21.70 7.53 1.88
CA GLN A 980 -23.13 7.24 2.02
C GLN A 980 -23.97 8.52 2.02
N ILE A 981 -23.40 9.63 2.54
CA ILE A 981 -24.08 10.94 2.54
C ILE A 981 -23.63 11.85 1.38
N GLY A 982 -22.34 11.86 1.02
CA GLY A 982 -21.83 12.44 -0.23
C GLY A 982 -21.19 13.84 -0.14
N SER A 983 -21.04 14.44 1.05
CA SER A 983 -20.22 15.64 1.26
C SER A 983 -19.54 15.66 2.63
N VAL A 984 -18.48 16.47 2.78
CA VAL A 984 -17.80 16.69 4.06
C VAL A 984 -18.73 17.40 5.05
N THR A 985 -19.44 18.44 4.61
CA THR A 985 -20.33 19.23 5.49
C THR A 985 -21.44 18.36 6.10
N GLU A 986 -22.16 17.58 5.30
CA GLU A 986 -23.21 16.69 5.80
C GLU A 986 -22.64 15.58 6.70
N SER A 987 -21.41 15.12 6.44
CA SER A 987 -20.72 14.14 7.31
C SER A 987 -20.39 14.73 8.69
N ILE A 988 -19.95 15.99 8.75
CA ILE A 988 -19.72 16.70 10.02
C ILE A 988 -21.05 16.92 10.75
N GLN A 989 -22.12 17.28 10.04
CA GLN A 989 -23.46 17.45 10.61
C GLN A 989 -24.03 16.12 11.17
N ALA A 990 -23.88 15.00 10.46
CA ALA A 990 -24.28 13.67 10.92
C ALA A 990 -23.49 13.24 12.18
N CYS A 991 -22.18 13.48 12.21
CA CYS A 991 -21.34 13.25 13.40
C CYS A 991 -21.82 14.09 14.60
N LYS A 992 -22.07 15.39 14.41
CA LYS A 992 -22.60 16.29 15.44
C LYS A 992 -23.97 15.85 15.94
N LEU A 993 -24.87 15.39 15.07
CA LEU A 993 -26.20 14.91 15.45
C LEU A 993 -26.12 13.68 16.37
N ALA A 994 -25.23 12.72 16.05
CA ALA A 994 -24.97 11.57 16.92
C ALA A 994 -24.35 12.00 18.26
N GLN A 995 -23.25 12.77 18.23
CA GLN A 995 -22.56 13.24 19.44
C GLN A 995 -23.47 14.06 20.37
N LYS A 996 -24.32 14.94 19.83
CA LYS A 996 -25.30 15.74 20.61
C LYS A 996 -26.32 14.87 21.33
N ASN A 997 -26.69 13.72 20.76
CA ASN A 997 -27.60 12.74 21.36
C ASN A 997 -26.89 11.69 22.23
N GLY A 998 -25.62 11.95 22.62
CA GLY A 998 -24.87 11.08 23.51
C GLY A 998 -24.40 9.77 22.86
N TRP A 999 -24.34 9.70 21.53
CA TRP A 999 -23.84 8.52 20.82
C TRP A 999 -22.33 8.59 20.56
N GLY A 1000 -21.72 7.41 20.41
CA GLY A 1000 -20.41 7.29 19.78
C GLY A 1000 -20.49 7.54 18.27
N VAL A 1001 -19.33 7.78 17.64
CA VAL A 1001 -19.23 7.81 16.18
C VAL A 1001 -17.98 7.05 15.75
N MET A 1002 -18.14 5.99 14.97
CA MET A 1002 -17.02 5.23 14.40
C MET A 1002 -16.85 5.63 12.94
N VAL A 1003 -15.76 6.33 12.63
CA VAL A 1003 -15.42 6.66 11.24
C VAL A 1003 -15.06 5.38 10.50
N SER A 1004 -15.56 5.23 9.27
CA SER A 1004 -15.41 4.00 8.50
C SER A 1004 -14.87 4.21 7.10
N HIS A 1005 -14.12 3.22 6.63
CA HIS A 1005 -13.82 3.00 5.23
C HIS A 1005 -15.02 2.40 4.44
N ARG A 1006 -14.79 1.98 3.20
CA ARG A 1006 -15.62 0.98 2.50
C ARG A 1006 -14.75 -0.20 2.03
N SER A 1007 -15.36 -1.32 1.66
CA SER A 1007 -14.64 -2.48 1.12
C SER A 1007 -13.88 -2.18 -0.18
N GLY A 1008 -14.38 -1.27 -1.03
CA GLY A 1008 -13.60 -0.64 -2.10
C GLY A 1008 -12.96 0.66 -1.64
N GLU A 1009 -11.64 0.65 -1.42
CA GLU A 1009 -10.89 1.81 -0.92
C GLU A 1009 -9.76 2.23 -1.87
N THR A 1010 -9.15 3.38 -1.59
CA THR A 1010 -8.06 3.98 -2.37
C THR A 1010 -6.84 4.26 -1.50
N GLU A 1011 -5.76 4.78 -2.09
CA GLU A 1011 -4.60 5.28 -1.34
C GLU A 1011 -4.87 6.58 -0.55
N ASP A 1012 -6.04 7.21 -0.72
CA ASP A 1012 -6.40 8.43 0.00
C ASP A 1012 -6.45 8.20 1.52
N THR A 1013 -6.03 9.20 2.31
CA THR A 1013 -5.96 9.11 3.77
C THR A 1013 -6.99 9.99 4.47
N PHE A 1014 -7.91 10.66 3.76
CA PHE A 1014 -8.81 11.68 4.34
C PHE A 1014 -9.52 11.24 5.62
N ILE A 1015 -10.00 9.99 5.70
CA ILE A 1015 -10.74 9.52 6.88
C ILE A 1015 -9.87 9.40 8.15
N ALA A 1016 -8.54 9.35 8.04
CA ALA A 1016 -7.61 9.42 9.16
C ALA A 1016 -7.51 10.85 9.74
N ASP A 1017 -7.46 11.87 8.89
CA ASP A 1017 -7.54 13.26 9.33
C ASP A 1017 -8.95 13.61 9.84
N LEU A 1018 -10.00 13.03 9.23
CA LEU A 1018 -11.40 13.22 9.60
C LEU A 1018 -11.70 12.76 11.02
N VAL A 1019 -11.29 11.53 11.39
CA VAL A 1019 -11.60 10.98 12.72
C VAL A 1019 -10.91 11.76 13.85
N VAL A 1020 -9.70 12.27 13.59
CA VAL A 1020 -8.97 13.11 14.54
C VAL A 1020 -9.61 14.49 14.64
N GLY A 1021 -10.00 15.08 13.51
CA GLY A 1021 -10.67 16.38 13.49
C GLY A 1021 -12.07 16.38 14.12
N LEU A 1022 -12.86 15.33 13.88
CA LEU A 1022 -14.18 15.10 14.50
C LEU A 1022 -14.10 14.58 15.95
N CYS A 1023 -12.89 14.33 16.46
CA CYS A 1023 -12.63 13.85 17.81
C CYS A 1023 -13.41 12.59 18.21
N THR A 1024 -13.71 11.67 17.29
CA THR A 1024 -14.73 10.64 17.55
C THR A 1024 -14.25 9.47 18.41
N GLY A 1025 -12.94 9.32 18.58
CA GLY A 1025 -12.33 8.32 19.46
C GLY A 1025 -12.21 6.90 18.87
N GLN A 1026 -12.72 6.63 17.66
CA GLN A 1026 -12.70 5.28 17.08
C GLN A 1026 -12.82 5.28 15.53
N ILE A 1027 -12.10 4.36 14.88
CA ILE A 1027 -12.09 4.18 13.41
C ILE A 1027 -12.06 2.70 13.03
N LYS A 1028 -12.92 2.24 12.13
CA LYS A 1028 -12.70 0.98 11.39
C LYS A 1028 -12.18 1.28 9.98
N THR A 1029 -10.97 0.82 9.68
CA THR A 1029 -10.38 1.00 8.33
C THR A 1029 -9.66 -0.24 7.80
N GLY A 1030 -9.93 -1.41 8.40
CA GLY A 1030 -9.57 -2.75 7.89
C GLY A 1030 -8.48 -3.44 8.72
N ALA A 1031 -7.87 -4.49 8.18
CA ALA A 1031 -6.75 -5.14 8.83
C ALA A 1031 -5.51 -4.23 8.88
N PRO A 1032 -4.50 -4.55 9.72
CA PRO A 1032 -3.12 -4.09 9.54
C PRO A 1032 -2.45 -4.80 8.33
N CYS A 1033 -3.17 -4.87 7.20
CA CYS A 1033 -2.77 -5.53 5.96
C CYS A 1033 -3.46 -4.87 4.77
N ARG A 1034 -2.80 -4.89 3.60
CA ARG A 1034 -3.17 -4.18 2.36
C ARG A 1034 -3.04 -2.65 2.48
N SER A 1035 -2.51 -2.01 1.43
CA SER A 1035 -1.99 -0.65 1.51
C SER A 1035 -3.06 0.43 1.58
N GLU A 1036 -4.25 0.19 1.04
CA GLU A 1036 -5.39 1.11 1.12
C GLU A 1036 -5.95 1.23 2.54
N ARG A 1037 -5.70 0.23 3.39
CA ARG A 1037 -6.03 0.19 4.83
C ARG A 1037 -4.90 0.83 5.63
N LEU A 1038 -3.68 0.32 5.42
CA LEU A 1038 -2.46 0.83 6.05
C LEU A 1038 -2.17 2.30 5.71
N ALA A 1039 -2.65 2.86 4.61
CA ALA A 1039 -2.50 4.29 4.30
C ALA A 1039 -3.13 5.18 5.39
N LYS A 1040 -4.32 4.83 5.88
CA LYS A 1040 -5.02 5.57 6.95
C LYS A 1040 -4.32 5.37 8.29
N TYR A 1041 -3.98 4.12 8.62
CA TYR A 1041 -3.25 3.79 9.85
C TYR A 1041 -1.87 4.46 9.92
N ASN A 1042 -1.13 4.50 8.82
CA ASN A 1042 0.14 5.21 8.71
C ASN A 1042 -0.04 6.73 8.78
N GLN A 1043 -1.16 7.28 8.30
CA GLN A 1043 -1.47 8.69 8.46
C GLN A 1043 -1.77 9.05 9.92
N LEU A 1044 -2.52 8.20 10.65
CA LEU A 1044 -2.76 8.39 12.09
C LEU A 1044 -1.44 8.39 12.90
N MET A 1045 -0.47 7.54 12.56
CA MET A 1045 0.87 7.59 13.17
C MET A 1045 1.63 8.89 12.86
N ARG A 1046 1.49 9.45 11.65
CA ARG A 1046 2.08 10.78 11.33
C ARG A 1046 1.39 11.92 12.06
N ILE A 1047 0.07 11.84 12.27
CA ILE A 1047 -0.68 12.83 13.04
C ILE A 1047 -0.28 12.75 14.52
N GLU A 1048 -0.03 11.55 15.06
CA GLU A 1048 0.55 11.36 16.40
C GLU A 1048 1.92 12.02 16.53
N GLU A 1049 2.85 11.73 15.60
CA GLU A 1049 4.17 12.34 15.54
C GLU A 1049 4.11 13.88 15.43
N GLN A 1050 3.18 14.40 14.62
CA GLN A 1050 2.97 15.84 14.43
C GLN A 1050 2.35 16.54 15.64
N LEU A 1051 1.55 15.84 16.45
CA LEU A 1051 0.97 16.37 17.69
C LEU A 1051 1.96 16.30 18.87
N GLY A 1052 2.87 15.31 18.88
CA GLY A 1052 3.87 15.12 19.94
C GLY A 1052 3.22 15.01 21.31
N ASP A 1053 3.69 15.78 22.30
CA ASP A 1053 3.14 15.80 23.67
C ASP A 1053 1.66 16.23 23.76
N LYS A 1054 1.07 16.75 22.67
CA LYS A 1054 -0.37 17.08 22.57
C LYS A 1054 -1.22 15.90 22.08
N ALA A 1055 -0.61 14.78 21.69
CA ALA A 1055 -1.33 13.61 21.22
C ALA A 1055 -2.11 12.93 22.37
N LYS A 1056 -3.40 13.19 22.45
CA LYS A 1056 -4.34 12.42 23.28
C LYS A 1056 -4.77 11.17 22.51
N PHE A 1057 -4.86 10.01 23.18
CA PHE A 1057 -5.38 8.77 22.61
C PHE A 1057 -6.63 8.33 23.39
N ALA A 1058 -7.70 7.96 22.70
CA ALA A 1058 -9.00 7.71 23.35
C ALA A 1058 -9.02 6.47 24.26
N GLY A 1059 -8.23 5.43 23.96
CA GLY A 1059 -8.08 4.24 24.81
C GLY A 1059 -9.40 3.63 25.26
N LYS A 1060 -9.64 3.57 26.57
CA LYS A 1060 -10.88 3.01 27.14
C LYS A 1060 -12.10 3.91 26.97
N ASP A 1061 -11.91 5.22 26.75
CA ASP A 1061 -12.98 6.20 26.55
C ASP A 1061 -13.43 6.27 25.06
N PHE A 1062 -13.07 5.32 24.20
CA PHE A 1062 -13.31 5.35 22.75
C PHE A 1062 -14.76 5.64 22.30
N ARG A 1063 -15.75 5.34 23.14
CA ARG A 1063 -17.18 5.64 22.89
C ARG A 1063 -17.48 7.14 23.03
N HIS A 1064 -16.91 7.77 24.06
CA HIS A 1064 -17.16 9.16 24.47
C HIS A 1064 -15.84 9.80 24.94
N PRO A 1065 -14.92 10.09 23.99
CA PRO A 1065 -13.59 10.58 24.32
C PRO A 1065 -13.64 11.93 25.04
N LYS A 1066 -12.89 12.06 26.14
CA LYS A 1066 -12.79 13.29 26.91
C LYS A 1066 -11.87 14.30 26.21
N VAL A 1067 -12.45 15.09 25.32
CA VAL A 1067 -11.91 16.39 24.91
C VAL A 1067 -12.02 17.33 26.14
N ASN A 1068 -10.96 18.06 26.47
CA ASN A 1068 -10.93 18.96 27.64
C ASN A 1068 -11.58 20.32 27.33
#